data_AF-A0A941WXN0-F1
#
_entry.id   AF-A0A941WXN0-F1
#
_cell.length_a   1.000
_cell.length_b   1.000
_cell.length_c   1.000
_cell.angle_alpha   90.00
_cell.angle_beta   90.00
_cell.angle_gamma   90.00
#
_symmetry.space_group_name_H-M   'P 1'
#
loop_
_entity.id
_entity.type
_entity.pdbx_description
1 polymer ?
#
loop_
_entity_poly.entity_id
_entity_poly.type
_entity_poly.pdbx_seq_one_letter_code
_entity_poly.pdbx_strand_id
1 'polypeptide(L)'
;MMVVLCGCSVKRNNFFSRNYHQLTTRYNVYFNGDQALKSGIKHMENRHKEDYTHLLPVFVSNDEQTRSICSSDMDYVIEKAAKAIDKHSITAKPRRRKNKDSKNYQTFRKKKEFNNQLDKCYLLLGKAYFYKKKYTMANNTFRFIQRQYAEDEALMTEVSIWLFRSLTEMGRYEEAARIMDRLDGSTLKRKQREMVAAARTDFYVRQGMYEQAIPEAERLVRTCKSIKRKPRYNFLLSQLYVKENQDGAAKLALKKATRFNFNYEMVFNARIGMASAYQEGDAAVEKKLKKMLRDSRNEEFQDRIYYALANIENKRGNEEGAAGLYWKSVHASVDNDNQQALSFVKLGDYYFKNKAYVQAQSCYDSCLLVMDSRYEDYEKLKSLLTDLTELVTNLRIIQTQDSLQRIAVLPEEERNRLIDDKITAIKEQENTRKEQERREQAERNFYRRNDMLSRGDAFSQGNRGGDWYFYNPVTIALGKNDFKRKWGRRKLEDNWRRRNKASIGLADETGEELAEMTGGEREVKDVKSREYYLQDLPLTPEMLQASEKQIEEAYYKAGEIYLYRLNDPEKALECFDAYIQRFKNTANLPMVYYLASTTALKAGKAAEAERYKTELTALFPESDFARGLQDPNYFRQVEDVLKVVEKKYQEAYRYYQKVYYHEAAQICDRILKAYPDNKLKANVLFLKAMCVVNTGSPQEAKNALEEVIAARPGKEILQVTSDILASLAVGEKPVRYSEAEMAQVRSLQANRNWQFDEEVLAGRSRKEETTYKIEKEKEQWVVLFLPQEFTTVQETRFKARLKFIHAAEMAEGKSYEMKKEELGYKKEVLVVRRFGQYSEASEYLYKIATDKFLLKILGNESYRMFAISPDNFSILKRLNNIDQYVDFFTENYFEDRYQGEKIVGKWGTAAHVFNNEEQENHHFVLAVPFREVNTKRIVEALQEVDPAFTFEKGDYNRDLELIVVKHIGNKKQALDYMSAVLKNKKLFDLLAGVDYEVFLITPHNLKAMQENEYLEEYLKFFDDHYLKSAGAIGVEDGDYIYNKSVAHKFVLFYPNTIDPYRLKTIFEEFNFAGLTLNNLKFDEEHDCMVVSGFNNKEEAMRYFTTVIGNRKLFKSLRNVDYTNFIITEVNLQTLTGKKNIEVYLEFFKKYYLN
;
A
#
# COMPACT_ATOMS: atom_id res chain seq x y z
N MET A 1 -72.84 -18.74 -28.12
CA MET A 1 -72.07 -17.50 -28.39
C MET A 1 -70.60 -17.81 -28.16
N MET A 2 -69.86 -18.12 -29.24
CA MET A 2 -68.50 -18.67 -29.19
C MET A 2 -67.50 -17.50 -29.15
N VAL A 3 -66.90 -17.20 -27.99
CA VAL A 3 -65.87 -16.16 -27.88
C VAL A 3 -64.57 -16.70 -28.44
N VAL A 4 -64.22 -16.25 -29.64
CA VAL A 4 -62.98 -16.56 -30.35
C VAL A 4 -61.78 -16.09 -29.54
N LEU A 5 -60.99 -17.04 -29.04
CA LEU A 5 -59.64 -16.87 -28.51
C LEU A 5 -58.66 -16.49 -29.65
N CYS A 6 -58.76 -15.27 -30.17
CA CYS A 6 -57.69 -14.70 -30.97
C CYS A 6 -56.55 -14.27 -30.03
N GLY A 7 -55.44 -15.02 -30.04
CA GLY A 7 -54.23 -14.70 -29.28
C GLY A 7 -53.84 -13.22 -29.44
N CYS A 8 -53.90 -12.48 -28.33
CA CYS A 8 -53.50 -11.07 -28.28
C CYS A 8 -51.97 -10.99 -28.37
N SER A 9 -51.46 -10.92 -29.60
CA SER A 9 -50.03 -10.79 -29.89
C SER A 9 -49.62 -9.32 -29.97
N VAL A 10 -48.45 -8.98 -29.42
CA VAL A 10 -47.78 -7.68 -29.59
C VAL A 10 -47.46 -7.35 -31.06
N LYS A 11 -47.42 -8.36 -31.94
CA LYS A 11 -47.23 -8.20 -33.40
C LYS A 11 -48.47 -7.65 -34.11
N ARG A 12 -49.65 -7.67 -33.46
CA ARG A 12 -50.91 -7.12 -34.00
C ARG A 12 -51.35 -5.91 -33.18
N ASN A 13 -51.32 -4.71 -33.76
CA ASN A 13 -51.81 -3.48 -33.11
C ASN A 13 -53.27 -3.19 -33.50
N ASN A 14 -54.21 -3.77 -32.74
CA ASN A 14 -55.64 -3.49 -32.84
C ASN A 14 -56.20 -3.01 -31.47
N PHE A 15 -57.48 -2.63 -31.43
CA PHE A 15 -58.07 -2.08 -30.20
C PHE A 15 -58.03 -3.08 -29.03
N PHE A 16 -58.36 -4.35 -29.27
CA PHE A 16 -58.42 -5.37 -28.22
C PHE A 16 -57.03 -5.75 -27.71
N SER A 17 -56.06 -6.00 -28.60
CA SER A 17 -54.68 -6.32 -28.20
C SER A 17 -54.04 -5.16 -27.43
N ARG A 18 -54.21 -3.92 -27.90
CA ARG A 18 -53.65 -2.74 -27.22
C ARG A 18 -54.23 -2.57 -25.82
N ASN A 19 -55.56 -2.70 -25.65
CA ASN A 19 -56.18 -2.59 -24.32
C ASN A 19 -55.76 -3.75 -23.40
N TYR A 20 -55.66 -4.98 -23.92
CA TYR A 20 -55.20 -6.13 -23.14
C TYR A 20 -53.77 -5.93 -22.60
N HIS A 21 -52.81 -5.59 -23.47
CA HIS A 21 -51.43 -5.36 -23.03
C HIS A 21 -51.33 -4.13 -22.12
N GLN A 22 -52.11 -3.06 -22.37
CA GLN A 22 -52.16 -1.88 -21.50
C GLN A 22 -52.67 -2.19 -20.09
N LEU A 23 -53.80 -2.91 -19.97
CA LEU A 23 -54.38 -3.30 -18.68
C LEU A 23 -53.45 -4.23 -17.92
N THR A 24 -52.90 -5.23 -18.60
CA THR A 24 -51.95 -6.18 -18.00
C THR A 24 -50.69 -5.47 -17.52
N THR A 25 -50.14 -4.55 -18.33
CA THR A 25 -48.98 -3.73 -17.93
C THR A 25 -49.31 -2.86 -16.73
N ARG A 26 -50.47 -2.21 -16.71
CA ARG A 26 -50.87 -1.29 -15.64
C ARG A 26 -50.98 -1.99 -14.28
N TYR A 27 -51.72 -3.08 -14.20
CA TYR A 27 -52.07 -3.71 -12.93
C TYR A 27 -51.09 -4.80 -12.49
N ASN A 28 -50.57 -5.61 -13.41
CA ASN A 28 -49.69 -6.72 -13.03
C ASN A 28 -48.22 -6.30 -12.91
N VAL A 29 -47.82 -5.25 -13.62
CA VAL A 29 -46.41 -4.89 -13.76
C VAL A 29 -46.10 -3.52 -13.17
N TYR A 30 -46.68 -2.46 -13.72
CA TYR A 30 -46.43 -1.09 -13.28
C TYR A 30 -46.87 -0.84 -11.84
N PHE A 31 -48.10 -1.20 -11.46
CA PHE A 31 -48.59 -1.00 -10.10
C PHE A 31 -47.72 -1.72 -9.07
N ASN A 32 -47.42 -3.00 -9.30
CA ASN A 32 -46.58 -3.80 -8.39
C ASN A 32 -45.15 -3.25 -8.29
N GLY A 33 -44.55 -2.84 -9.41
CA GLY A 33 -43.23 -2.20 -9.41
C GLY A 33 -43.24 -0.85 -8.69
N ASP A 34 -44.25 0.00 -8.91
CA ASP A 34 -44.35 1.30 -8.23
C ASP A 34 -44.55 1.15 -6.71
N GLN A 35 -45.34 0.16 -6.27
CA GLN A 35 -45.49 -0.15 -4.84
C GLN A 35 -44.18 -0.64 -4.22
N ALA A 36 -43.46 -1.55 -4.89
CA ALA A 36 -42.16 -2.03 -4.41
C ALA A 36 -41.13 -0.90 -4.32
N LEU A 37 -41.04 -0.04 -5.35
CA LEU A 37 -40.17 1.15 -5.33
C LEU A 37 -40.48 2.05 -4.11
N LYS A 38 -41.76 2.34 -3.86
CA LYS A 38 -42.19 3.15 -2.71
C LYS A 38 -41.89 2.48 -1.39
N SER A 39 -42.11 1.17 -1.28
CA SER A 39 -41.85 0.39 -0.09
C SER A 39 -40.36 0.38 0.24
N GLY A 40 -39.51 0.07 -0.74
CA GLY A 40 -38.06 0.09 -0.58
C GLY A 40 -37.51 1.44 -0.14
N ILE A 41 -37.96 2.54 -0.77
CA ILE A 41 -37.57 3.90 -0.36
C ILE A 41 -38.01 4.18 1.08
N LYS A 42 -39.24 3.80 1.45
CA LYS A 42 -39.77 4.01 2.81
C LYS A 42 -39.00 3.18 3.85
N HIS A 43 -38.62 1.94 3.53
CA HIS A 43 -37.81 1.10 4.41
C HIS A 43 -36.41 1.68 4.61
N MET A 44 -35.78 2.13 3.53
CA MET A 44 -34.51 2.84 3.56
C MET A 44 -34.60 4.10 4.45
N GLU A 45 -35.58 4.98 4.22
CA GLU A 45 -35.77 6.21 5.01
C GLU A 45 -36.02 5.94 6.50
N ASN A 46 -36.77 4.90 6.86
CA ASN A 46 -37.10 4.62 8.27
C ASN A 46 -35.98 3.91 9.03
N ARG A 47 -35.08 3.20 8.33
CA ARG A 47 -33.97 2.47 8.96
C ARG A 47 -32.65 3.24 8.94
N HIS A 48 -32.59 4.36 8.22
CA HIS A 48 -31.45 5.27 8.24
C HIS A 48 -31.25 5.80 9.66
N LYS A 49 -30.00 5.74 10.14
CA LYS A 49 -29.55 6.44 11.34
C LYS A 49 -28.74 7.65 10.88
N GLU A 50 -29.09 8.82 11.39
CA GLU A 50 -28.35 10.04 11.06
C GLU A 50 -27.04 10.06 11.85
N ASP A 51 -25.96 10.45 11.19
CA ASP A 51 -24.73 10.84 11.86
C ASP A 51 -24.63 12.37 11.90
N TYR A 52 -24.89 12.94 13.08
CA TYR A 52 -24.91 14.38 13.28
C TYR A 52 -23.53 15.01 13.48
N THR A 53 -22.45 14.22 13.57
CA THR A 53 -21.09 14.78 13.70
C THR A 53 -20.57 15.29 12.37
N HIS A 54 -21.12 14.81 11.25
CA HIS A 54 -20.81 15.22 9.89
C HIS A 54 -21.97 15.98 9.25
N LEU A 55 -21.69 16.70 8.16
CA LEU A 55 -22.72 17.35 7.34
C LEU A 55 -23.71 16.29 6.84
N LEU A 56 -24.99 16.41 7.21
CA LEU A 56 -26.00 15.43 6.84
C LEU A 56 -26.14 15.35 5.31
N PRO A 57 -26.19 14.15 4.71
CA PRO A 57 -26.37 14.05 3.27
C PRO A 57 -27.76 14.59 2.88
N VAL A 58 -27.90 15.25 1.73
CA VAL A 58 -29.22 15.80 1.34
C VAL A 58 -30.25 14.69 1.13
N PHE A 59 -29.83 13.59 0.51
CA PHE A 59 -30.60 12.36 0.40
C PHE A 59 -29.98 11.27 1.29
N VAL A 60 -30.80 10.57 2.07
CA VAL A 60 -30.34 9.42 2.88
C VAL A 60 -29.77 8.29 2.02
N SER A 61 -30.13 8.24 0.73
CA SER A 61 -29.54 7.30 -0.21
C SER A 61 -28.07 7.60 -0.52
N ASN A 62 -27.53 8.77 -0.20
CA ASN A 62 -26.10 9.04 -0.40
C ASN A 62 -25.22 8.17 0.50
N ASP A 63 -25.76 7.68 1.63
CA ASP A 63 -25.12 6.68 2.46
C ASP A 63 -25.30 5.27 1.86
N GLU A 64 -24.19 4.56 1.65
CA GLU A 64 -24.17 3.26 0.95
C GLU A 64 -24.86 2.16 1.77
N GLN A 65 -24.64 2.15 3.09
CA GLN A 65 -25.28 1.16 3.98
C GLN A 65 -26.79 1.32 3.96
N THR A 66 -27.27 2.57 4.04
CA THR A 66 -28.68 2.93 3.97
C THR A 66 -29.27 2.57 2.60
N ARG A 67 -28.59 2.90 1.51
CA ARG A 67 -29.02 2.57 0.14
C ARG A 67 -29.23 1.08 -0.06
N SER A 68 -28.34 0.25 0.48
CA SER A 68 -28.41 -1.22 0.36
C SER A 68 -29.72 -1.83 0.87
N ILE A 69 -30.39 -1.16 1.83
CA ILE A 69 -31.63 -1.61 2.47
C ILE A 69 -32.77 -1.81 1.46
N CYS A 70 -32.80 -1.01 0.39
CA CYS A 70 -33.85 -1.11 -0.63
C CYS A 70 -33.48 -2.00 -1.83
N SER A 71 -32.30 -2.65 -1.82
CA SER A 71 -31.75 -3.35 -2.98
C SER A 71 -32.67 -4.47 -3.50
N SER A 72 -33.22 -5.28 -2.60
CA SER A 72 -34.14 -6.38 -2.97
C SER A 72 -35.44 -5.87 -3.58
N ASP A 73 -35.99 -4.76 -3.05
CA ASP A 73 -37.15 -4.11 -3.66
C ASP A 73 -36.82 -3.60 -5.06
N MET A 74 -35.63 -2.98 -5.24
CA MET A 74 -35.21 -2.50 -6.56
C MET A 74 -35.02 -3.63 -7.57
N ASP A 75 -34.54 -4.80 -7.16
CA ASP A 75 -34.45 -5.98 -8.03
C ASP A 75 -35.83 -6.43 -8.52
N TYR A 76 -36.82 -6.45 -7.63
CA TYR A 76 -38.20 -6.75 -8.01
C TYR A 76 -38.78 -5.69 -8.96
N VAL A 77 -38.47 -4.40 -8.75
CA VAL A 77 -38.86 -3.32 -9.67
C VAL A 77 -38.25 -3.53 -11.05
N ILE A 78 -36.96 -3.87 -11.12
CA ILE A 78 -36.24 -4.14 -12.37
C ILE A 78 -36.87 -5.32 -13.10
N GLU A 79 -37.09 -6.44 -12.41
CA GLU A 79 -37.71 -7.64 -12.99
C GLU A 79 -39.09 -7.32 -13.59
N LYS A 80 -39.95 -6.62 -12.84
CA LYS A 80 -41.26 -6.21 -13.34
C LYS A 80 -41.13 -5.27 -14.53
N ALA A 81 -40.40 -4.18 -14.40
CA ALA A 81 -40.27 -3.20 -15.47
C ALA A 81 -39.68 -3.81 -16.76
N ALA A 82 -38.64 -4.64 -16.65
CA ALA A 82 -38.06 -5.36 -17.78
C ALA A 82 -39.08 -6.32 -18.43
N LYS A 83 -39.86 -7.06 -17.63
CA LYS A 83 -40.92 -7.94 -18.14
C LYS A 83 -42.03 -7.18 -18.86
N ALA A 84 -42.39 -5.98 -18.41
CA ALA A 84 -43.33 -5.10 -19.14
C ALA A 84 -42.77 -4.70 -20.50
N ILE A 85 -41.49 -4.29 -20.53
CA ILE A 85 -40.80 -3.86 -21.74
C ILE A 85 -40.72 -4.99 -22.77
N ASP A 86 -40.30 -6.17 -22.32
CA ASP A 86 -40.15 -7.35 -23.18
C ASP A 86 -41.51 -7.86 -23.71
N LYS A 87 -42.49 -8.07 -22.82
CA LYS A 87 -43.71 -8.83 -23.17
C LYS A 87 -44.90 -7.97 -23.61
N HIS A 88 -44.87 -6.67 -23.36
CA HIS A 88 -46.02 -5.78 -23.57
C HIS A 88 -45.72 -4.52 -24.38
N SER A 89 -44.49 -4.35 -24.88
CA SER A 89 -44.18 -3.30 -25.86
C SER A 89 -44.91 -3.59 -27.18
N ILE A 90 -45.54 -2.56 -27.75
CA ILE A 90 -46.23 -2.63 -29.04
C ILE A 90 -45.61 -1.58 -29.96
N THR A 91 -44.66 -2.01 -30.78
CA THR A 91 -44.00 -1.17 -31.80
C THR A 91 -44.67 -1.26 -33.17
N ALA A 92 -45.46 -2.32 -33.40
CA ALA A 92 -46.19 -2.53 -34.65
C ALA A 92 -47.17 -1.38 -34.93
N LYS A 93 -47.12 -0.80 -36.14
CA LYS A 93 -48.04 0.29 -36.53
C LYS A 93 -49.49 -0.24 -36.66
N PRO A 94 -50.50 0.54 -36.26
CA PRO A 94 -51.89 0.15 -36.45
C PRO A 94 -52.26 0.20 -37.95
N ARG A 95 -53.12 -0.72 -38.39
CA ARG A 95 -53.64 -0.76 -39.78
C ARG A 95 -54.27 0.59 -40.14
N ARG A 96 -53.94 1.10 -41.34
CA ARG A 96 -54.44 2.39 -41.83
C ARG A 96 -55.95 2.28 -42.08
N ARG A 97 -56.74 3.12 -41.41
CA ARG A 97 -58.17 3.29 -41.70
C ARG A 97 -58.33 4.17 -42.95
N LYS A 98 -59.15 3.71 -43.90
CA LYS A 98 -59.57 4.54 -45.05
C LYS A 98 -60.43 5.70 -44.53
N ASN A 99 -60.26 6.90 -45.10
CA ASN A 99 -61.05 8.12 -44.80
C ASN A 99 -60.88 8.72 -43.38
N LYS A 100 -59.71 8.56 -42.75
CA LYS A 100 -59.44 9.17 -41.43
C LYS A 100 -58.07 9.85 -41.45
N ASP A 101 -58.03 11.14 -41.74
CA ASP A 101 -56.78 11.94 -41.86
C ASP A 101 -56.69 13.09 -40.84
N SER A 102 -57.44 13.01 -39.73
CA SER A 102 -57.36 14.04 -38.67
C SER A 102 -55.95 14.15 -38.07
N LYS A 103 -55.55 15.37 -37.67
CA LYS A 103 -54.25 15.65 -37.01
C LYS A 103 -53.98 14.70 -35.84
N ASN A 104 -55.01 14.37 -35.04
CA ASN A 104 -54.93 13.43 -33.92
C ASN A 104 -54.66 11.98 -34.35
N TYR A 105 -55.17 11.57 -35.51
CA TYR A 105 -54.89 10.24 -36.05
C TYR A 105 -53.47 10.16 -36.63
N GLN A 106 -53.00 11.24 -37.27
CA GLN A 106 -51.63 11.33 -37.76
C GLN A 106 -50.60 11.31 -36.61
N THR A 107 -50.80 12.11 -35.55
CA THR A 107 -49.93 12.12 -34.36
C THR A 107 -49.94 10.77 -33.65
N PHE A 108 -51.13 10.16 -33.49
CA PHE A 108 -51.24 8.82 -32.93
C PHE A 108 -50.43 7.78 -33.71
N ARG A 109 -50.48 7.78 -35.05
CA ARG A 109 -49.69 6.84 -35.88
C ARG A 109 -48.20 7.14 -35.89
N LYS A 110 -47.78 8.38 -35.62
CA LYS A 110 -46.35 8.76 -35.52
C LYS A 110 -45.67 8.17 -34.28
N LYS A 111 -46.42 7.84 -33.22
CA LYS A 111 -45.89 7.18 -32.02
C LYS A 111 -45.09 5.93 -32.34
N LYS A 112 -43.95 5.78 -31.66
CA LYS A 112 -43.05 4.61 -31.79
C LYS A 112 -43.42 3.48 -30.83
N GLU A 113 -44.20 3.79 -29.79
CA GLU A 113 -44.75 2.85 -28.81
C GLU A 113 -46.25 3.11 -28.65
N PHE A 114 -47.06 2.05 -28.66
CA PHE A 114 -48.52 2.12 -28.62
C PHE A 114 -49.13 1.66 -27.29
N ASN A 115 -48.33 1.13 -26.36
CA ASN A 115 -48.71 0.88 -24.98
C ASN A 115 -48.30 2.07 -24.09
N ASN A 116 -49.29 2.84 -23.63
CA ASN A 116 -49.10 4.08 -22.86
C ASN A 116 -48.77 3.87 -21.36
N GLN A 117 -48.38 2.65 -20.96
CA GLN A 117 -47.82 2.38 -19.62
C GLN A 117 -46.32 2.08 -19.66
N LEU A 118 -45.73 1.90 -20.86
CA LEU A 118 -44.33 1.52 -21.02
C LEU A 118 -43.39 2.65 -20.62
N ASP A 119 -43.74 3.89 -20.94
CA ASP A 119 -43.09 5.11 -20.47
C ASP A 119 -42.89 5.12 -18.94
N LYS A 120 -43.93 4.75 -18.19
CA LYS A 120 -43.87 4.66 -16.73
C LYS A 120 -43.02 3.49 -16.26
N CYS A 121 -43.04 2.37 -16.98
CA CYS A 121 -42.19 1.20 -16.67
C CYS A 121 -40.70 1.52 -16.91
N TYR A 122 -40.35 2.20 -18.01
CA TYR A 122 -38.99 2.69 -18.23
C TYR A 122 -38.56 3.69 -17.16
N LEU A 123 -39.45 4.60 -16.72
CA LEU A 123 -39.15 5.52 -15.62
C LEU A 123 -38.90 4.77 -14.31
N LEU A 124 -39.70 3.74 -13.98
CA LEU A 124 -39.45 2.87 -12.82
C LEU A 124 -38.09 2.16 -12.93
N LEU A 125 -37.77 1.63 -14.11
CA LEU A 125 -36.51 0.94 -14.39
C LEU A 125 -35.31 1.87 -14.16
N GLY A 126 -35.35 3.09 -14.70
CA GLY A 126 -34.29 4.08 -14.50
C GLY A 126 -34.11 4.47 -13.03
N LYS A 127 -35.20 4.66 -12.28
CA LYS A 127 -35.14 4.93 -10.83
C LYS A 127 -34.55 3.76 -10.04
N ALA A 128 -34.95 2.53 -10.37
CA ALA A 128 -34.42 1.35 -9.69
C ALA A 128 -32.92 1.20 -9.96
N TYR A 129 -32.47 1.38 -11.21
CA TYR A 129 -31.04 1.41 -11.53
C TYR A 129 -30.27 2.50 -10.79
N PHE A 130 -30.85 3.70 -10.66
CA PHE A 130 -30.26 4.78 -9.86
C PHE A 130 -30.05 4.35 -8.39
N TYR A 131 -31.08 3.80 -7.75
CA TYR A 131 -30.98 3.33 -6.36
C TYR A 131 -30.04 2.12 -6.22
N LYS A 132 -29.85 1.31 -7.26
CA LYS A 132 -28.83 0.24 -7.32
C LYS A 132 -27.43 0.73 -7.71
N LYS A 133 -27.20 2.05 -7.79
CA LYS A 133 -25.93 2.66 -8.21
C LYS A 133 -25.47 2.28 -9.62
N LYS A 134 -26.37 1.71 -10.44
CA LYS A 134 -26.16 1.42 -11.86
C LYS A 134 -26.42 2.69 -12.69
N TYR A 135 -25.70 3.77 -12.39
CA TYR A 135 -25.97 5.11 -12.93
C TYR A 135 -25.86 5.20 -14.45
N THR A 136 -24.94 4.44 -15.07
CA THR A 136 -24.84 4.34 -16.52
C THR A 136 -26.11 3.77 -17.14
N MET A 137 -26.63 2.68 -16.58
CA MET A 137 -27.91 2.08 -17.01
C MET A 137 -29.09 3.01 -16.76
N ALA A 138 -29.12 3.70 -15.61
CA ALA A 138 -30.14 4.71 -15.29
C ALA A 138 -30.14 5.85 -16.31
N ASN A 139 -28.97 6.45 -16.57
CA ASN A 139 -28.80 7.53 -17.54
C ASN A 139 -29.17 7.12 -18.96
N ASN A 140 -28.75 5.92 -19.39
CA ASN A 140 -29.13 5.38 -20.70
C ASN A 140 -30.65 5.19 -20.81
N THR A 141 -31.29 4.72 -19.74
CA THR A 141 -32.75 4.58 -19.67
C THR A 141 -33.43 5.95 -19.74
N PHE A 142 -32.98 6.94 -18.97
CA PHE A 142 -33.53 8.30 -19.00
C PHE A 142 -33.35 8.97 -20.37
N ARG A 143 -32.18 8.85 -21.00
CA ARG A 143 -31.92 9.36 -22.36
C ARG A 143 -32.72 8.61 -23.43
N PHE A 144 -32.98 7.33 -23.24
CA PHE A 144 -33.93 6.59 -24.09
C PHE A 144 -35.33 7.20 -23.97
N ILE A 145 -35.81 7.45 -22.74
CA ILE A 145 -37.12 8.08 -22.53
C ILE A 145 -37.18 9.45 -23.20
N GLN A 146 -36.12 10.27 -23.06
CA GLN A 146 -36.03 11.59 -23.70
C GLN A 146 -36.13 11.52 -25.22
N ARG A 147 -35.54 10.51 -25.87
CA ARG A 147 -35.60 10.33 -27.33
C ARG A 147 -36.94 9.75 -27.80
N GLN A 148 -37.51 8.84 -27.02
CA GLN A 148 -38.68 8.06 -27.42
C GLN A 148 -40.01 8.76 -27.10
N TYR A 149 -40.06 9.55 -26.02
CA TYR A 149 -41.27 10.16 -25.47
C TYR A 149 -41.15 11.69 -25.34
N ALA A 150 -40.34 12.33 -26.20
CA ALA A 150 -40.03 13.78 -26.15
C ALA A 150 -41.26 14.70 -26.08
N GLU A 151 -42.41 14.28 -26.61
CA GLU A 151 -43.66 15.05 -26.65
C GLU A 151 -44.40 15.11 -25.29
N ASP A 152 -44.03 14.29 -24.30
CA ASP A 152 -44.64 14.29 -22.96
C ASP A 152 -43.85 15.18 -21.98
N GLU A 153 -44.18 16.47 -21.93
CA GLU A 153 -43.50 17.47 -21.09
C GLU A 153 -43.48 17.11 -19.59
N ALA A 154 -44.56 16.51 -19.09
CA ALA A 154 -44.68 16.16 -17.68
C ALA A 154 -43.71 15.01 -17.32
N LEU A 155 -43.61 14.00 -18.20
CA LEU A 155 -42.63 12.93 -18.10
C LEU A 155 -41.20 13.47 -18.26
N MET A 156 -40.96 14.33 -19.26
CA MET A 156 -39.63 14.89 -19.53
C MET A 156 -39.09 15.69 -18.35
N THR A 157 -39.95 16.43 -17.64
CA THR A 157 -39.58 17.19 -16.45
C THR A 157 -39.09 16.23 -15.35
N GLU A 158 -39.83 15.16 -15.07
CA GLU A 158 -39.43 14.20 -14.04
C GLU A 158 -38.16 13.44 -14.43
N VAL A 159 -38.06 13.00 -15.69
CA VAL A 159 -36.85 12.35 -16.23
C VAL A 159 -35.62 13.26 -16.11
N SER A 160 -35.76 14.56 -16.40
CA SER A 160 -34.66 15.52 -16.28
C SER A 160 -34.21 15.69 -14.83
N ILE A 161 -35.12 15.69 -13.85
CA ILE A 161 -34.75 15.73 -12.43
C ILE A 161 -33.93 14.49 -12.03
N TRP A 162 -34.34 13.30 -12.48
CA TRP A 162 -33.61 12.06 -12.16
C TRP A 162 -32.28 11.95 -12.89
N LEU A 163 -32.22 12.39 -14.15
CA LEU A 163 -30.97 12.47 -14.90
C LEU A 163 -29.99 13.47 -14.24
N PHE A 164 -30.48 14.64 -13.84
CA PHE A 164 -29.70 15.63 -13.09
C PHE A 164 -29.11 15.01 -11.82
N ARG A 165 -29.94 14.39 -10.97
CA ARG A 165 -29.48 13.69 -9.76
C ARG A 165 -28.45 12.60 -10.06
N SER A 166 -28.68 11.80 -11.10
CA SER A 166 -27.76 10.72 -11.48
C SER A 166 -26.43 11.23 -12.01
N LEU A 167 -26.40 12.36 -12.71
CA LEU A 167 -25.16 13.00 -13.16
C LEU A 167 -24.38 13.61 -11.99
N THR A 168 -25.08 14.26 -11.06
CA THR A 168 -24.51 14.77 -9.80
C THR A 168 -23.85 13.66 -8.99
N GLU A 169 -24.52 12.51 -8.85
CA GLU A 169 -23.98 11.34 -8.16
C GLU A 169 -22.75 10.73 -8.85
N MET A 170 -22.60 10.94 -10.16
CA MET A 170 -21.43 10.51 -10.93
C MET A 170 -20.30 11.54 -10.94
N GLY A 171 -20.45 12.71 -10.30
CA GLY A 171 -19.48 13.81 -10.37
C GLY A 171 -19.42 14.50 -11.73
N ARG A 172 -20.39 14.26 -12.64
CA ARG A 172 -20.46 14.88 -13.98
C ARG A 172 -21.16 16.23 -13.91
N TYR A 173 -20.56 17.16 -13.17
CA TYR A 173 -21.20 18.42 -12.78
C TYR A 173 -21.55 19.33 -13.96
N GLU A 174 -20.71 19.40 -14.99
CA GLU A 174 -20.98 20.22 -16.20
C GLU A 174 -22.22 19.74 -16.97
N GLU A 175 -22.42 18.44 -17.08
CA GLU A 175 -23.63 17.88 -17.69
C GLU A 175 -24.85 18.07 -16.80
N ALA A 176 -24.67 17.93 -15.49
CA ALA A 176 -25.73 18.19 -14.53
C ALA A 176 -26.19 19.66 -14.61
N ALA A 177 -25.27 20.62 -14.68
CA ALA A 177 -25.58 22.05 -14.83
C ALA A 177 -26.45 22.34 -16.07
N ARG A 178 -26.11 21.76 -17.23
CA ARG A 178 -26.93 21.90 -18.45
C ARG A 178 -28.36 21.37 -18.29
N ILE A 179 -28.55 20.30 -17.51
CA ILE A 179 -29.91 19.80 -17.20
C ILE A 179 -30.60 20.73 -16.21
N MET A 180 -29.87 21.34 -15.28
CA MET A 180 -30.38 22.31 -14.30
C MET A 180 -30.98 23.54 -14.98
N ASP A 181 -30.29 24.12 -15.96
CA ASP A 181 -30.77 25.31 -16.71
C ASP A 181 -32.11 25.04 -17.41
N ARG A 182 -32.25 23.84 -17.99
CA ARG A 182 -33.49 23.41 -18.63
C ARG A 182 -34.64 23.27 -17.61
N LEU A 183 -34.34 22.88 -16.39
CA LEU A 183 -35.35 22.76 -15.32
C LEU A 183 -35.84 24.12 -14.82
N ASP A 184 -35.03 25.19 -14.90
CA ASP A 184 -35.46 26.55 -14.54
C ASP A 184 -36.54 27.10 -15.48
N GLY A 185 -36.49 26.76 -16.77
CA GLY A 185 -37.52 27.12 -17.75
C GLY A 185 -38.80 26.28 -17.68
N SER A 186 -38.89 25.28 -16.79
CA SER A 186 -39.98 24.32 -16.76
C SER A 186 -41.06 24.65 -15.71
N THR A 187 -42.33 24.38 -16.02
CA THR A 187 -43.43 24.56 -15.05
C THR A 187 -43.49 23.38 -14.06
N LEU A 188 -43.02 23.59 -12.82
CA LEU A 188 -42.89 22.53 -11.82
C LEU A 188 -44.12 22.35 -10.91
N LYS A 189 -44.64 21.12 -10.83
CA LYS A 189 -45.64 20.73 -9.83
C LYS A 189 -45.06 20.83 -8.42
N ARG A 190 -45.93 20.97 -7.41
CA ARG A 190 -45.51 21.14 -6.00
C ARG A 190 -44.50 20.09 -5.52
N LYS A 191 -44.70 18.80 -5.86
CA LYS A 191 -43.77 17.71 -5.49
C LYS A 191 -42.42 17.82 -6.22
N GLN A 192 -42.43 18.26 -7.47
CA GLN A 192 -41.21 18.45 -8.27
C GLN A 192 -40.37 19.61 -7.74
N ARG A 193 -40.99 20.66 -7.20
CA ARG A 193 -40.27 21.77 -6.54
C ARG A 193 -39.40 21.31 -5.36
N GLU A 194 -39.93 20.44 -4.49
CA GLU A 194 -39.15 19.84 -3.39
C GLU A 194 -38.00 18.98 -3.94
N MET A 195 -38.25 18.18 -4.99
CA MET A 195 -37.22 17.33 -5.61
C MET A 195 -36.10 18.13 -6.27
N VAL A 196 -36.43 19.23 -6.97
CA VAL A 196 -35.44 20.10 -7.61
C VAL A 196 -34.61 20.83 -6.57
N ALA A 197 -35.24 21.42 -5.54
CA ALA A 197 -34.51 22.08 -4.47
C ALA A 197 -33.55 21.11 -3.77
N ALA A 198 -34.00 19.89 -3.44
CA ALA A 198 -33.12 18.86 -2.87
C ALA A 198 -31.97 18.47 -3.80
N ALA A 199 -32.25 18.29 -5.10
CA ALA A 199 -31.20 17.92 -6.06
C ALA A 199 -30.17 19.04 -6.24
N ARG A 200 -30.58 20.32 -6.20
CA ARG A 200 -29.67 21.47 -6.29
C ARG A 200 -28.85 21.65 -5.03
N THR A 201 -29.47 21.53 -3.85
CA THR A 201 -28.72 21.50 -2.59
C THR A 201 -27.66 20.40 -2.64
N ASP A 202 -28.01 19.19 -3.07
CA ASP A 202 -27.06 18.07 -3.16
C ASP A 202 -25.91 18.35 -4.14
N PHE A 203 -26.22 18.95 -5.29
CA PHE A 203 -25.23 19.35 -6.30
C PHE A 203 -24.19 20.33 -5.76
N TYR A 204 -24.61 21.38 -5.05
CA TYR A 204 -23.69 22.36 -4.49
C TYR A 204 -22.93 21.82 -3.28
N VAL A 205 -23.60 21.09 -2.39
CA VAL A 205 -22.97 20.47 -1.21
C VAL A 205 -21.84 19.53 -1.60
N ARG A 206 -22.05 18.69 -2.63
CA ARG A 206 -21.02 17.74 -3.11
C ARG A 206 -19.80 18.41 -3.74
N GLN A 207 -19.92 19.66 -4.17
CA GLN A 207 -18.82 20.46 -4.71
C GLN A 207 -18.15 21.34 -3.64
N GLY A 208 -18.60 21.28 -2.38
CA GLY A 208 -18.11 22.17 -1.32
C GLY A 208 -18.57 23.63 -1.47
N MET A 209 -19.51 23.91 -2.39
CA MET A 209 -20.04 25.23 -2.69
C MET A 209 -21.19 25.58 -1.72
N TYR A 210 -20.86 25.75 -0.43
CA TYR A 210 -21.91 25.86 0.60
C TYR A 210 -22.68 27.18 0.55
N GLU A 211 -22.05 28.29 0.17
CA GLU A 211 -22.71 29.58 -0.06
C GLU A 211 -23.88 29.45 -1.06
N GLN A 212 -23.66 28.76 -2.19
CA GLN A 212 -24.68 28.48 -3.20
C GLN A 212 -25.68 27.41 -2.75
N ALA A 213 -25.28 26.48 -1.88
CA ALA A 213 -26.15 25.46 -1.34
C ALA A 213 -27.22 26.02 -0.38
N ILE A 214 -26.90 27.06 0.39
CA ILE A 214 -27.77 27.64 1.42
C ILE A 214 -29.11 28.14 0.85
N PRO A 215 -29.16 28.99 -0.19
CA PRO A 215 -30.43 29.45 -0.78
C PRO A 215 -31.33 28.30 -1.25
N GLU A 216 -30.75 27.27 -1.86
CA GLU A 216 -31.49 26.09 -2.32
C GLU A 216 -31.96 25.22 -1.15
N ALA A 217 -31.14 25.09 -0.09
CA ALA A 217 -31.53 24.40 1.15
C ALA A 217 -32.67 25.13 1.89
N GLU A 218 -32.66 26.47 1.92
CA GLU A 218 -33.79 27.25 2.42
C GLU A 218 -35.07 26.99 1.61
N ARG A 219 -34.94 26.97 0.27
CA ARG A 219 -36.04 26.67 -0.64
C ARG A 219 -36.56 25.24 -0.42
N LEU A 220 -35.67 24.28 -0.17
CA LEU A 220 -36.00 22.91 0.20
C LEU A 220 -36.82 22.86 1.49
N VAL A 221 -36.41 23.56 2.55
CA VAL A 221 -37.17 23.62 3.81
C VAL A 221 -38.55 24.26 3.62
N ARG A 222 -38.65 25.32 2.80
CA ARG A 222 -39.91 26.01 2.49
C ARG A 222 -40.88 25.11 1.71
N THR A 223 -40.37 24.39 0.72
CA THR A 223 -41.18 23.52 -0.17
C THR A 223 -41.52 22.17 0.47
N CYS A 224 -40.68 21.67 1.40
CA CYS A 224 -40.91 20.44 2.14
C CYS A 224 -42.12 20.56 3.08
N LYS A 225 -43.11 19.68 2.87
CA LYS A 225 -44.31 19.55 3.73
C LYS A 225 -44.25 18.39 4.71
N SER A 226 -43.32 17.45 4.51
CA SER A 226 -43.20 16.27 5.36
C SER A 226 -42.75 16.69 6.76
N ILE A 227 -43.59 16.44 7.77
CA ILE A 227 -43.25 16.71 9.16
C ILE A 227 -42.06 15.87 9.65
N LYS A 228 -41.76 14.75 8.95
CA LYS A 228 -40.62 13.88 9.23
C LYS A 228 -39.31 14.38 8.59
N ARG A 229 -39.35 14.89 7.35
CA ARG A 229 -38.14 15.34 6.63
C ARG A 229 -37.77 16.79 6.93
N LYS A 230 -38.75 17.65 7.21
CA LYS A 230 -38.52 19.07 7.46
C LYS A 230 -37.55 19.36 8.61
N PRO A 231 -37.59 18.63 9.75
CA PRO A 231 -36.60 18.81 10.83
C PRO A 231 -35.18 18.48 10.38
N ARG A 232 -35.01 17.37 9.64
CA ARG A 232 -33.74 16.96 9.04
C ARG A 232 -33.15 18.02 8.12
N TYR A 233 -33.96 18.60 7.23
CA TYR A 233 -33.50 19.68 6.34
C TYR A 233 -33.16 20.97 7.09
N ASN A 234 -33.83 21.28 8.19
CA ASN A 234 -33.43 22.41 9.05
C ASN A 234 -32.10 22.12 9.77
N PHE A 235 -31.86 20.87 10.16
CA PHE A 235 -30.58 20.46 10.75
C PHE A 235 -29.44 20.58 9.73
N LEU A 236 -29.63 20.03 8.53
CA LEU A 236 -28.70 20.20 7.40
C LEU A 236 -28.42 21.68 7.11
N LEU A 237 -29.47 22.51 7.00
CA LEU A 237 -29.32 23.94 6.75
C LEU A 237 -28.50 24.63 7.85
N SER A 238 -28.67 24.22 9.12
CA SER A 238 -27.81 24.71 10.20
C SER A 238 -26.34 24.36 9.99
N GLN A 239 -26.03 23.14 9.57
CA GLN A 239 -24.65 22.71 9.36
C GLN A 239 -24.00 23.48 8.19
N LEU A 240 -24.78 23.80 7.15
CA LEU A 240 -24.31 24.67 6.06
C LEU A 240 -24.01 26.09 6.56
N TYR A 241 -24.88 26.67 7.40
CA TYR A 241 -24.60 27.98 8.01
C TYR A 241 -23.34 27.96 8.90
N VAL A 242 -23.09 26.87 9.65
CA VAL A 242 -21.86 26.73 10.44
C VAL A 242 -20.62 26.70 9.55
N LYS A 243 -20.68 26.01 8.40
CA LYS A 243 -19.56 25.98 7.42
C LYS A 243 -19.23 27.36 6.86
N GLU A 244 -20.22 28.25 6.78
CA GLU A 244 -20.07 29.65 6.33
C GLU A 244 -19.94 30.65 7.48
N ASN A 245 -19.65 30.19 8.72
CA ASN A 245 -19.51 31.03 9.92
C ASN A 245 -20.74 31.90 10.27
N GLN A 246 -21.94 31.47 9.87
CA GLN A 246 -23.21 32.17 10.13
C GLN A 246 -23.95 31.61 11.37
N ASP A 247 -23.30 31.69 12.54
CA ASP A 247 -23.75 31.06 13.78
C ASP A 247 -25.18 31.44 14.22
N GLY A 248 -25.57 32.71 14.04
CA GLY A 248 -26.92 33.18 14.37
C GLY A 248 -28.00 32.49 13.54
N ALA A 249 -27.76 32.33 12.22
CA ALA A 249 -28.67 31.65 11.32
C ALA A 249 -28.70 30.13 11.58
N ALA A 250 -27.55 29.53 11.87
CA ALA A 250 -27.42 28.14 12.29
C ALA A 250 -28.30 27.83 13.51
N LYS A 251 -28.16 28.64 14.57
CA LYS A 251 -28.95 28.51 15.80
C LYS A 251 -30.46 28.61 15.55
N LEU A 252 -30.90 29.53 14.69
CA LEU A 252 -32.31 29.65 14.31
C LEU A 252 -32.82 28.43 13.55
N ALA A 253 -32.00 27.85 12.66
CA ALA A 253 -32.34 26.63 11.94
C ALA A 253 -32.47 25.42 12.90
N LEU A 254 -31.55 25.23 13.85
CA LEU A 254 -31.66 24.20 14.89
C LEU A 254 -32.88 24.41 15.79
N LYS A 255 -33.17 25.66 16.16
CA LYS A 255 -34.40 25.98 16.93
C LYS A 255 -35.66 25.56 16.14
N LYS A 256 -35.69 25.72 14.82
CA LYS A 256 -36.80 25.26 13.97
C LYS A 256 -36.84 23.72 13.90
N ALA A 257 -35.69 23.05 13.86
CA ALA A 257 -35.61 21.59 13.89
C ALA A 257 -36.20 20.99 15.18
N THR A 258 -35.95 21.62 16.34
CA THR A 258 -36.44 21.11 17.64
C THR A 258 -37.95 21.26 17.86
N ARG A 259 -38.66 22.07 17.06
CA ARG A 259 -40.12 22.26 17.20
C ARG A 259 -40.93 21.01 16.86
N PHE A 260 -40.32 20.07 16.16
CA PHE A 260 -40.96 18.83 15.73
C PHE A 260 -40.40 17.70 16.60
N ASN A 261 -41.08 17.39 17.70
CA ASN A 261 -40.62 16.48 18.76
C ASN A 261 -40.70 14.98 18.34
N PHE A 262 -40.32 14.65 17.09
CA PHE A 262 -40.51 13.35 16.46
C PHE A 262 -39.32 12.38 16.67
N ASN A 263 -38.11 12.89 16.87
CA ASN A 263 -36.91 12.10 17.14
C ASN A 263 -36.11 12.74 18.28
N TYR A 264 -36.00 12.03 19.41
CA TYR A 264 -35.28 12.48 20.59
C TYR A 264 -33.81 12.78 20.29
N GLU A 265 -33.16 11.91 19.53
CA GLU A 265 -31.75 12.02 19.17
C GLU A 265 -31.50 13.28 18.34
N MET A 266 -32.32 13.57 17.32
CA MET A 266 -32.19 14.82 16.57
C MET A 266 -32.36 16.06 17.45
N VAL A 267 -33.33 16.04 18.36
CA VAL A 267 -33.58 17.16 19.28
C VAL A 267 -32.41 17.34 20.25
N PHE A 268 -31.86 16.25 20.77
CA PHE A 268 -30.65 16.24 21.57
C PHE A 268 -29.48 16.85 20.79
N ASN A 269 -29.19 16.33 19.60
CA ASN A 269 -28.12 16.80 18.72
C ASN A 269 -28.29 18.27 18.33
N ALA A 270 -29.53 18.73 18.11
CA ALA A 270 -29.79 20.12 17.78
C ALA A 270 -29.54 21.04 18.97
N ARG A 271 -29.77 20.56 20.20
CA ARG A 271 -29.42 21.29 21.43
C ARG A 271 -27.91 21.35 21.64
N ILE A 272 -27.19 20.26 21.35
CA ILE A 272 -25.72 20.23 21.35
C ILE A 272 -25.15 21.16 20.28
N GLY A 273 -25.64 21.11 19.03
CA GLY A 273 -25.17 21.95 17.94
C GLY A 273 -25.38 23.46 18.18
N MET A 274 -26.41 23.84 18.95
CA MET A 274 -26.58 25.23 19.38
C MET A 274 -25.46 25.71 20.33
N ALA A 275 -24.76 24.81 21.00
CA ALA A 275 -23.58 25.13 21.81
C ALA A 275 -22.33 25.35 20.96
N SER A 276 -22.19 24.65 19.83
CA SER A 276 -21.12 24.91 18.86
C SER A 276 -21.27 26.30 18.24
N ALA A 277 -22.51 26.73 17.96
CA ALA A 277 -22.87 28.08 17.49
C ALA A 277 -23.06 29.11 18.63
N TYR A 278 -22.47 28.86 19.81
CA TYR A 278 -22.54 29.77 20.95
C TYR A 278 -21.77 31.06 20.68
N GLN A 279 -22.39 32.18 21.05
CA GLN A 279 -21.79 33.51 21.12
C GLN A 279 -21.69 33.96 22.58
N GLU A 280 -20.67 34.75 22.90
CA GLU A 280 -20.42 35.26 24.25
C GLU A 280 -21.65 36.03 24.78
N GLY A 281 -22.15 35.65 25.97
CA GLY A 281 -23.39 36.17 26.57
C GLY A 281 -24.61 35.24 26.56
N ASP A 282 -24.56 34.07 25.91
CA ASP A 282 -25.72 33.16 25.77
C ASP A 282 -25.86 32.13 26.92
N ALA A 283 -25.88 32.59 28.17
CA ALA A 283 -25.96 31.77 29.40
C ALA A 283 -27.14 30.75 29.40
N ALA A 284 -28.15 30.98 28.56
CA ALA A 284 -29.29 30.09 28.38
C ALA A 284 -28.92 28.73 27.75
N VAL A 285 -27.87 28.64 26.94
CA VAL A 285 -27.41 27.37 26.33
C VAL A 285 -26.69 26.51 27.35
N GLU A 286 -25.74 27.07 28.09
CA GLU A 286 -25.01 26.39 29.16
C GLU A 286 -25.95 25.85 30.25
N LYS A 287 -26.91 26.67 30.71
CA LYS A 287 -27.93 26.26 31.69
C LYS A 287 -28.75 25.07 31.19
N LYS A 288 -29.05 25.00 29.89
CA LYS A 288 -29.75 23.86 29.28
C LYS A 288 -28.88 22.61 29.23
N LEU A 289 -27.61 22.72 28.85
CA LEU A 289 -26.66 21.60 28.86
C LEU A 289 -26.46 21.03 30.28
N LYS A 290 -26.27 21.89 31.28
CA LYS A 290 -26.20 21.49 32.70
C LYS A 290 -27.48 20.81 33.18
N LYS A 291 -28.66 21.27 32.72
CA LYS A 291 -29.94 20.59 32.98
C LYS A 291 -30.02 19.24 32.29
N MET A 292 -29.49 19.11 31.07
CA MET A 292 -29.44 17.86 30.32
C MET A 292 -28.56 16.80 30.99
N LEU A 293 -27.43 17.19 31.61
CA LEU A 293 -26.60 16.28 32.42
C LEU A 293 -27.34 15.66 33.60
N ARG A 294 -28.36 16.34 34.14
CA ARG A 294 -29.17 15.87 35.28
C ARG A 294 -30.38 15.02 34.86
N ASP A 295 -30.66 14.93 33.56
CA ASP A 295 -31.78 14.17 33.02
C ASP A 295 -31.30 12.74 32.71
N SER A 296 -31.90 11.73 33.38
CA SER A 296 -31.50 10.32 33.24
C SER A 296 -31.60 9.79 31.81
N ARG A 297 -32.41 10.43 30.94
CA ARG A 297 -32.50 10.06 29.52
C ARG A 297 -31.25 10.43 28.71
N ASN A 298 -30.31 11.20 29.28
CA ASN A 298 -29.07 11.62 28.65
C ASN A 298 -27.84 10.89 29.21
N GLU A 299 -28.01 9.86 30.04
CA GLU A 299 -26.89 9.13 30.64
C GLU A 299 -25.93 8.61 29.56
N GLU A 300 -26.46 8.08 28.46
CA GLU A 300 -25.69 7.60 27.30
C GLU A 300 -25.07 8.70 26.43
N PHE A 301 -25.36 9.98 26.69
CA PHE A 301 -24.87 11.12 25.90
C PHE A 301 -24.09 12.16 26.75
N GLN A 302 -23.69 11.80 27.97
CA GLN A 302 -23.01 12.72 28.88
C GLN A 302 -21.66 13.17 28.33
N ASP A 303 -20.92 12.28 27.66
CA ASP A 303 -19.71 12.56 26.90
C ASP A 303 -19.87 13.79 25.98
N ARG A 304 -20.91 13.80 25.16
CA ARG A 304 -21.20 14.87 24.19
C ARG A 304 -21.58 16.17 24.88
N ILE A 305 -22.26 16.10 26.03
CA ILE A 305 -22.61 17.28 26.81
C ILE A 305 -21.37 17.88 27.48
N TYR A 306 -20.49 17.05 28.05
CA TYR A 306 -19.23 17.49 28.64
C TYR A 306 -18.32 18.12 27.58
N TYR A 307 -18.21 17.52 26.40
CA TYR A 307 -17.48 18.09 25.27
C TYR A 307 -18.05 19.44 24.82
N ALA A 308 -19.38 19.57 24.75
CA ALA A 308 -20.02 20.84 24.40
C ALA A 308 -19.76 21.93 25.46
N LEU A 309 -19.80 21.58 26.75
CA LEU A 309 -19.45 22.50 27.84
C LEU A 309 -17.96 22.88 27.80
N ALA A 310 -17.08 21.93 27.51
CA ALA A 310 -15.65 22.18 27.36
C ALA A 310 -15.36 23.17 26.23
N ASN A 311 -16.03 23.04 25.08
CA ASN A 311 -15.91 23.99 23.98
C ASN A 311 -16.41 25.40 24.35
N ILE A 312 -17.46 25.51 25.18
CA ILE A 312 -17.92 26.82 25.68
C ILE A 312 -16.85 27.45 26.58
N GLU A 313 -16.28 26.69 27.52
CA GLU A 313 -15.21 27.20 28.41
C GLU A 313 -13.96 27.57 27.61
N ASN A 314 -13.59 26.77 26.61
CA ASN A 314 -12.47 27.07 25.72
C ASN A 314 -12.70 28.37 24.93
N LYS A 315 -13.92 28.58 24.41
CA LYS A 315 -14.30 29.84 23.74
C LYS A 315 -14.27 31.06 24.66
N ARG A 316 -14.42 30.88 25.98
CA ARG A 316 -14.29 31.94 26.99
C ARG A 316 -12.83 32.20 27.43
N GLY A 317 -11.87 31.45 26.88
CA GLY A 317 -10.47 31.51 27.28
C GLY A 317 -10.11 30.73 28.54
N ASN A 318 -11.04 29.97 29.13
CA ASN A 318 -10.77 29.10 30.28
C ASN A 318 -10.30 27.71 29.82
N GLU A 319 -9.06 27.64 29.32
CA GLU A 319 -8.50 26.42 28.74
C GLU A 319 -8.32 25.28 29.76
N GLU A 320 -7.95 25.60 31.01
CA GLU A 320 -7.80 24.60 32.09
C GLU A 320 -9.15 24.00 32.49
N GLY A 321 -10.18 24.84 32.67
CA GLY A 321 -11.54 24.39 32.92
C GLY A 321 -12.09 23.54 31.77
N ALA A 322 -11.75 23.89 30.53
CA ALA A 322 -12.08 23.11 29.35
C ALA A 322 -11.38 21.75 29.34
N ALA A 323 -10.08 21.67 29.64
CA ALA A 323 -9.32 20.42 29.75
C ALA A 323 -9.95 19.47 30.78
N GLY A 324 -10.34 19.98 31.95
CA GLY A 324 -11.05 19.19 32.97
C GLY A 324 -12.40 18.64 32.48
N LEU A 325 -13.13 19.41 31.65
CA LEU A 325 -14.38 18.95 31.04
C LEU A 325 -14.16 17.97 29.87
N TYR A 326 -13.08 18.11 29.10
CA TYR A 326 -12.69 17.12 28.08
C TYR A 326 -12.32 15.78 28.70
N TRP A 327 -11.60 15.75 29.84
CA TRP A 327 -11.36 14.52 30.57
C TRP A 327 -12.66 13.88 31.07
N LYS A 328 -13.60 14.68 31.60
CA LYS A 328 -14.95 14.18 31.94
C LYS A 328 -15.69 13.61 30.73
N SER A 329 -15.53 14.22 29.55
CA SER A 329 -16.08 13.71 28.29
C SER A 329 -15.49 12.33 27.94
N VAL A 330 -14.16 12.19 28.01
CA VAL A 330 -13.46 10.91 27.78
C VAL A 330 -13.94 9.84 28.75
N HIS A 331 -14.04 10.15 30.04
CA HIS A 331 -14.47 9.18 31.06
C HIS A 331 -15.95 8.81 30.98
N ALA A 332 -16.81 9.73 30.52
CA ALA A 332 -18.22 9.47 30.32
C ALA A 332 -18.52 8.73 29.00
N SER A 333 -17.55 8.63 28.09
CA SER A 333 -17.72 7.91 26.82
C SER A 333 -17.63 6.40 27.05
N VAL A 334 -18.72 5.68 26.78
CA VAL A 334 -18.82 4.22 26.97
C VAL A 334 -18.70 3.46 25.65
N ASP A 335 -19.40 3.91 24.59
CA ASP A 335 -19.44 3.28 23.26
C ASP A 335 -19.35 4.32 22.12
N ASN A 336 -18.77 5.51 22.39
CA ASN A 336 -18.70 6.62 21.44
C ASN A 336 -17.25 6.99 21.10
N ASP A 337 -16.61 6.10 20.33
CA ASP A 337 -15.22 6.19 19.88
C ASP A 337 -14.91 7.54 19.22
N ASN A 338 -15.83 8.05 18.39
CA ASN A 338 -15.67 9.34 17.70
C ASN A 338 -15.63 10.52 18.69
N GLN A 339 -16.53 10.56 19.68
CA GLN A 339 -16.53 11.64 20.67
C GLN A 339 -15.32 11.56 21.60
N GLN A 340 -14.88 10.34 21.90
CA GLN A 340 -13.67 10.11 22.67
C GLN A 340 -12.44 10.63 21.91
N ALA A 341 -12.32 10.29 20.62
CA ALA A 341 -11.27 10.80 19.74
C ALA A 341 -11.22 12.33 19.74
N LEU A 342 -12.34 13.00 19.49
CA LEU A 342 -12.43 14.46 19.49
C LEU A 342 -11.99 15.09 20.82
N SER A 343 -12.33 14.45 21.95
CA SER A 343 -11.94 14.94 23.27
C SER A 343 -10.42 14.77 23.48
N PHE A 344 -9.84 13.65 23.04
CA PHE A 344 -8.39 13.42 23.10
C PHE A 344 -7.60 14.36 22.19
N VAL A 345 -8.11 14.70 20.99
CA VAL A 345 -7.49 15.76 20.16
C VAL A 345 -7.39 17.05 20.97
N LYS A 346 -8.49 17.48 21.60
CA LYS A 346 -8.49 18.74 22.38
C LYS A 346 -7.57 18.70 23.60
N LEU A 347 -7.44 17.55 24.25
CA LEU A 347 -6.47 17.36 25.33
C LEU A 347 -5.03 17.37 24.80
N GLY A 348 -4.77 16.70 23.67
CA GLY A 348 -3.48 16.70 22.99
C GLY A 348 -3.06 18.11 22.57
N ASP A 349 -3.96 18.86 21.93
CA ASP A 349 -3.76 20.26 21.52
C ASP A 349 -3.38 21.12 22.74
N TYR A 350 -4.11 20.96 23.85
CA TYR A 350 -3.86 21.68 25.11
C TYR A 350 -2.47 21.37 25.68
N TYR A 351 -2.12 20.09 25.82
CA TYR A 351 -0.81 19.71 26.34
C TYR A 351 0.34 20.11 25.41
N PHE A 352 0.13 20.00 24.10
CA PHE A 352 1.11 20.40 23.09
C PHE A 352 1.38 21.90 23.15
N LYS A 353 0.33 22.73 23.22
CA LYS A 353 0.43 24.18 23.37
C LYS A 353 1.18 24.57 24.65
N ASN A 354 0.99 23.81 25.73
CA ASN A 354 1.68 24.03 27.01
C ASN A 354 3.06 23.37 27.09
N LYS A 355 3.63 22.93 25.96
CA LYS A 355 4.95 22.24 25.88
C LYS A 355 5.04 20.96 26.73
N ALA A 356 3.91 20.38 27.12
CA ALA A 356 3.81 19.13 27.86
C ALA A 356 3.78 17.95 26.88
N TYR A 357 4.87 17.77 26.13
CA TYR A 357 4.93 16.87 24.97
C TYR A 357 4.68 15.39 25.28
N VAL A 358 5.09 14.92 26.47
CA VAL A 358 4.84 13.52 26.90
C VAL A 358 3.34 13.27 27.09
N GLN A 359 2.63 14.20 27.72
CA GLN A 359 1.18 14.14 27.92
C GLN A 359 0.44 14.33 26.60
N ALA A 360 0.93 15.22 25.74
CA ALA A 360 0.38 15.43 24.39
C ALA A 360 0.49 14.14 23.56
N GLN A 361 1.66 13.49 23.54
CA GLN A 361 1.90 12.21 22.89
C GLN A 361 0.89 11.16 23.37
N SER A 362 0.71 11.03 24.68
CA SER A 362 -0.22 10.06 25.27
C SER A 362 -1.69 10.30 24.86
N CYS A 363 -2.11 11.57 24.76
CA CYS A 363 -3.44 11.93 24.32
C CYS A 363 -3.64 11.68 22.81
N TYR A 364 -2.67 12.05 21.98
CA TYR A 364 -2.75 11.80 20.53
C TYR A 364 -2.66 10.31 20.18
N ASP A 365 -1.87 9.53 20.92
CA ASP A 365 -1.82 8.08 20.79
C ASP A 365 -3.18 7.44 21.10
N SER A 366 -3.77 7.82 22.25
CA SER A 366 -5.11 7.39 22.64
C SER A 366 -6.18 7.83 21.64
N CYS A 367 -6.01 9.00 21.00
CA CYS A 367 -6.89 9.49 19.95
C CYS A 367 -6.85 8.61 18.70
N LEU A 368 -5.66 8.36 18.14
CA LEU A 368 -5.52 7.60 16.89
C LEU A 368 -5.96 6.14 17.03
N LEU A 369 -5.95 5.58 18.24
CA LEU A 369 -6.49 4.26 18.53
C LEU A 369 -8.00 4.14 18.23
N VAL A 370 -8.76 5.22 18.40
CA VAL A 370 -10.24 5.23 18.30
C VAL A 370 -10.77 6.12 17.17
N MET A 371 -9.92 6.91 16.53
CA MET A 371 -10.30 7.83 15.46
C MET A 371 -10.50 7.12 14.12
N ASP A 372 -11.57 7.49 13.40
CA ASP A 372 -11.80 7.04 12.03
C ASP A 372 -10.80 7.68 11.05
N SER A 373 -10.20 6.86 10.17
CA SER A 373 -9.20 7.33 9.20
C SER A 373 -9.75 8.32 8.17
N ARG A 374 -11.08 8.51 8.09
CA ARG A 374 -11.73 9.51 7.23
C ARG A 374 -11.76 10.91 7.86
N TYR A 375 -11.25 11.07 9.08
CA TYR A 375 -11.13 12.38 9.71
C TYR A 375 -10.18 13.29 8.93
N GLU A 376 -10.58 14.54 8.69
CA GLU A 376 -9.90 15.49 7.79
C GLU A 376 -8.42 15.71 8.14
N ASP A 377 -8.08 15.74 9.43
CA ASP A 377 -6.72 15.97 9.92
C ASP A 377 -6.02 14.69 10.41
N TYR A 378 -6.51 13.49 10.07
CA TYR A 378 -5.95 12.22 10.53
C TYR A 378 -4.45 12.09 10.23
N GLU A 379 -4.04 12.36 8.99
CA GLU A 379 -2.63 12.24 8.58
C GLU A 379 -1.73 13.27 9.27
N LYS A 380 -2.23 14.48 9.53
CA LYS A 380 -1.47 15.50 10.26
C LYS A 380 -1.24 15.07 11.70
N LEU A 381 -2.27 14.55 12.37
CA LEU A 381 -2.18 14.03 13.73
C LEU A 381 -1.24 12.82 13.82
N LYS A 382 -1.27 11.93 12.82
CA LYS A 382 -0.36 10.78 12.73
C LYS A 382 1.10 11.20 12.57
N SER A 383 1.38 12.17 11.69
CA SER A 383 2.73 12.72 11.55
C SER A 383 3.21 13.34 12.86
N LEU A 384 2.38 14.17 13.49
CA LEU A 384 2.71 14.80 14.76
C LEU A 384 2.97 13.77 15.87
N LEU A 385 2.15 12.72 15.95
CA LEU A 385 2.35 11.64 16.91
C LEU A 385 3.69 10.92 16.68
N THR A 386 4.09 10.73 15.42
CA THR A 386 5.36 10.07 15.07
C THR A 386 6.54 10.88 15.62
N ASP A 387 6.56 12.20 15.37
CA ASP A 387 7.61 13.10 15.89
C ASP A 387 7.62 13.15 17.43
N LEU A 388 6.45 13.23 18.04
CA LEU A 388 6.32 13.20 19.50
C LEU A 388 6.75 11.87 20.09
N THR A 389 6.50 10.75 19.41
CA THR A 389 6.89 9.42 19.89
C THR A 389 8.40 9.25 19.85
N GLU A 390 9.06 9.71 18.78
CA GLU A 390 10.52 9.72 18.70
C GLU A 390 11.15 10.60 19.78
N LEU A 391 10.57 11.79 20.02
CA LEU A 391 11.01 12.65 21.12
C LEU A 391 10.86 11.94 22.48
N VAL A 392 9.67 11.44 22.79
CA VAL A 392 9.37 10.80 24.08
C VAL A 392 10.24 9.58 24.30
N THR A 393 10.58 8.84 23.24
CA THR A 393 11.51 7.71 23.30
C THR A 393 12.89 8.15 23.77
N ASN A 394 13.47 9.20 23.16
CA ASN A 394 14.77 9.74 23.58
C ASN A 394 14.73 10.30 25.02
N LEU A 395 13.65 11.01 25.39
CA LEU A 395 13.48 11.51 26.77
C LEU A 395 13.38 10.37 27.79
N ARG A 396 12.70 9.27 27.44
CA ARG A 396 12.63 8.06 28.28
C ARG A 396 13.98 7.36 28.39
N ILE A 397 14.78 7.31 27.31
CA ILE A 397 16.15 6.77 27.35
C ILE A 397 16.98 7.56 28.37
N ILE A 398 16.98 8.90 28.27
CA ILE A 398 17.70 9.77 29.22
C ILE A 398 17.23 9.49 30.65
N GLN A 399 15.92 9.57 30.90
CA GLN A 399 15.34 9.36 32.24
C GLN A 399 15.67 7.97 32.82
N THR A 400 15.60 6.93 31.98
CA THR A 400 15.83 5.55 32.38
C THR A 400 17.29 5.33 32.69
N GLN A 401 18.20 5.71 31.79
CA GLN A 401 19.63 5.55 31.99
C GLN A 401 20.13 6.38 33.18
N ASP A 402 19.64 7.60 33.38
CA ASP A 402 19.94 8.39 34.58
C ASP A 402 19.50 7.67 35.87
N SER A 403 18.33 7.04 35.84
CA SER A 403 17.84 6.28 36.99
C SER A 403 18.70 5.05 37.25
N LEU A 404 19.07 4.30 36.21
CA LEU A 404 19.92 3.12 36.31
C LEU A 404 21.32 3.47 36.83
N GLN A 405 21.94 4.54 36.32
CA GLN A 405 23.24 5.01 36.80
C GLN A 405 23.19 5.48 38.26
N ARG A 406 22.14 6.22 38.66
CA ARG A 406 21.95 6.61 40.06
C ARG A 406 21.88 5.40 40.99
N ILE A 407 21.18 4.34 40.57
CA ILE A 407 21.09 3.09 41.33
C ILE A 407 22.42 2.33 41.32
N ALA A 408 23.16 2.35 40.21
CA ALA A 408 24.45 1.68 40.08
C ALA A 408 25.51 2.25 41.05
N VAL A 409 25.49 3.57 41.30
CA VAL A 409 26.42 4.26 42.21
C VAL A 409 26.12 4.00 43.69
N LEU A 410 24.92 3.54 44.04
CA LEU A 410 24.57 3.23 45.43
C LEU A 410 25.47 2.10 45.99
N PRO A 411 25.79 2.13 47.31
CA PRO A 411 26.38 0.99 47.99
C PRO A 411 25.55 -0.27 47.76
N GLU A 412 26.21 -1.42 47.66
CA GLU A 412 25.54 -2.69 47.32
C GLU A 412 24.38 -3.05 48.25
N GLU A 413 24.54 -2.80 49.55
CA GLU A 413 23.50 -2.96 50.58
C GLU A 413 22.25 -2.09 50.28
N GLU A 414 22.45 -0.81 49.98
CA GLU A 414 21.35 0.14 49.72
C GLU A 414 20.66 -0.17 48.38
N ARG A 415 21.43 -0.53 47.36
CA ARG A 415 20.92 -0.96 46.06
C ARG A 415 20.06 -2.22 46.20
N ASN A 416 20.55 -3.24 46.90
CA ASN A 416 19.81 -4.48 47.12
C ASN A 416 18.53 -4.24 47.92
N ARG A 417 18.56 -3.36 48.91
CA ARG A 417 17.37 -2.97 49.68
C ARG A 417 16.31 -2.30 48.79
N LEU A 418 16.71 -1.38 47.89
CA LEU A 418 15.78 -0.74 46.96
C LEU A 418 15.13 -1.75 46.01
N ILE A 419 15.92 -2.71 45.52
CA ILE A 419 15.42 -3.82 44.69
C ILE A 419 14.45 -4.70 45.48
N ASP A 420 14.75 -5.03 46.74
CA ASP A 420 13.88 -5.82 47.59
C ASP A 420 12.55 -5.11 47.92
N ASP A 421 12.59 -3.81 48.20
CA ASP A 421 11.40 -3.00 48.42
C ASP A 421 10.52 -2.99 47.17
N LYS A 422 11.12 -2.91 45.98
CA LYS A 422 10.41 -3.01 44.69
C LYS A 422 9.77 -4.39 44.50
N ILE A 423 10.52 -5.46 44.77
CA ILE A 423 10.03 -6.84 44.71
C ILE A 423 8.87 -7.04 45.69
N THR A 424 8.98 -6.48 46.90
CA THR A 424 7.94 -6.54 47.94
C THR A 424 6.69 -5.80 47.50
N ALA A 425 6.83 -4.60 46.94
CA ALA A 425 5.71 -3.84 46.39
C ALA A 425 5.01 -4.57 45.24
N ILE A 426 5.76 -5.25 44.36
CA ILE A 426 5.18 -6.08 43.28
C ILE A 426 4.41 -7.27 43.86
N LYS A 427 4.98 -7.96 44.85
CA LYS A 427 4.30 -9.06 45.56
C LYS A 427 3.03 -8.58 46.28
N GLU A 428 3.06 -7.40 46.89
CA GLU A 428 1.92 -6.78 47.56
C GLU A 428 0.84 -6.32 46.57
N GLN A 429 1.24 -5.74 45.43
CA GLN A 429 0.32 -5.35 44.36
C GLN A 429 -0.36 -6.58 43.73
N GLU A 430 0.37 -7.68 43.56
CA GLU A 430 -0.19 -8.94 43.11
C GLU A 430 -1.14 -9.55 44.15
N ASN A 431 -0.77 -9.52 45.43
CA ASN A 431 -1.61 -10.01 46.53
C ASN A 431 -2.89 -9.19 46.71
N THR A 432 -2.80 -7.86 46.65
CA THR A 432 -3.97 -6.96 46.69
C THR A 432 -4.87 -7.14 45.48
N ARG A 433 -4.30 -7.37 44.29
CA ARG A 433 -5.07 -7.72 43.09
C ARG A 433 -5.75 -9.09 43.23
N LYS A 434 -5.06 -10.11 43.74
CA LYS A 434 -5.64 -11.43 44.04
C LYS A 434 -6.73 -11.34 45.11
N GLU A 435 -6.56 -10.47 46.10
CA GLU A 435 -7.55 -10.23 47.16
C GLU A 435 -8.77 -9.45 46.64
N GLN A 436 -8.57 -8.47 45.76
CA GLN A 436 -9.66 -7.81 45.02
C GLN A 436 -10.41 -8.82 44.13
N GLU A 437 -9.70 -9.66 43.38
CA GLU A 437 -10.31 -10.71 42.55
C GLU A 437 -11.07 -11.73 43.41
N ARG A 438 -10.55 -12.09 44.60
CA ARG A 438 -11.23 -12.93 45.61
C ARG A 438 -12.46 -12.25 46.20
N ARG A 439 -12.38 -10.95 46.55
CA ARG A 439 -13.52 -10.15 47.01
C ARG A 439 -14.60 -10.05 45.94
N GLU A 440 -14.23 -9.79 44.68
CA GLU A 440 -15.16 -9.77 43.56
C GLU A 440 -15.75 -11.17 43.26
N GLN A 441 -15.02 -12.25 43.52
CA GLN A 441 -15.56 -13.62 43.46
C GLN A 441 -16.51 -13.91 44.63
N ALA A 442 -16.20 -13.44 45.84
CA ALA A 442 -17.04 -13.57 47.02
C ALA A 442 -18.34 -12.76 46.87
N GLU A 443 -18.28 -11.54 46.33
CA GLU A 443 -19.44 -10.73 45.95
C GLU A 443 -20.24 -11.41 44.85
N ARG A 444 -19.60 -11.96 43.80
CA ARG A 444 -20.28 -12.78 42.77
C ARG A 444 -21.02 -13.98 43.37
N ASN A 445 -20.46 -14.61 44.39
CA ASN A 445 -21.08 -15.74 45.11
C ASN A 445 -22.20 -15.27 46.05
N PHE A 446 -22.07 -14.11 46.68
CA PHE A 446 -23.11 -13.46 47.51
C PHE A 446 -24.33 -13.03 46.67
N TYR A 447 -24.11 -12.43 45.49
CA TYR A 447 -25.18 -12.05 44.56
C TYR A 447 -25.84 -13.26 43.89
N ARG A 448 -25.10 -14.36 43.60
CA ARG A 448 -25.71 -15.64 43.17
C ARG A 448 -26.63 -16.24 44.24
N ARG A 449 -26.30 -16.06 45.52
CA ARG A 449 -27.08 -16.59 46.64
C ARG A 449 -28.39 -15.83 46.84
N ASN A 450 -28.40 -14.52 46.60
CA ASN A 450 -29.62 -13.69 46.66
C ASN A 450 -30.54 -13.84 45.43
N ASP A 451 -30.01 -14.11 44.23
CA ASP A 451 -30.82 -14.35 43.03
C ASP A 451 -31.58 -15.70 43.07
N MET A 452 -31.14 -16.64 43.92
CA MET A 452 -31.85 -17.91 44.19
C MET A 452 -33.06 -17.76 45.12
N LEU A 453 -33.17 -16.67 45.90
CA LEU A 453 -34.28 -16.45 46.84
C LEU A 453 -35.49 -15.73 46.21
N SER A 454 -35.40 -15.25 44.97
CA SER A 454 -36.43 -14.43 44.31
C SER A 454 -37.25 -15.18 43.23
N ARG A 455 -37.07 -16.50 43.07
CA ARG A 455 -37.75 -17.29 42.02
C ARG A 455 -38.39 -18.59 42.54
N GLY A 456 -39.40 -18.47 43.39
CA GLY A 456 -40.21 -19.61 43.80
C GLY A 456 -41.54 -19.22 44.42
N ASP A 457 -42.48 -18.67 43.63
CA ASP A 457 -43.89 -19.10 43.62
C ASP A 457 -44.72 -18.30 42.59
N ALA A 458 -44.83 -18.85 41.37
CA ALA A 458 -45.96 -18.74 40.44
C ALA A 458 -45.53 -19.29 39.07
N PHE A 459 -45.52 -20.62 38.89
CA PHE A 459 -45.96 -21.29 37.66
C PHE A 459 -45.97 -22.81 37.88
N SER A 460 -47.02 -23.29 38.56
CA SER A 460 -47.36 -24.72 38.60
C SER A 460 -48.46 -25.02 37.57
N GLN A 461 -48.08 -25.62 36.45
CA GLN A 461 -48.85 -26.71 35.83
C GLN A 461 -47.96 -27.37 34.76
N GLY A 462 -47.63 -28.64 34.97
CA GLY A 462 -46.98 -29.47 33.95
C GLY A 462 -45.54 -29.92 34.25
N ASN A 463 -45.40 -30.76 35.28
CA ASN A 463 -44.51 -31.92 35.34
C ASN A 463 -42.97 -31.74 35.14
N ARG A 464 -42.27 -31.91 36.28
CA ARG A 464 -40.88 -32.40 36.50
C ARG A 464 -39.69 -31.45 36.26
N GLY A 465 -39.24 -30.86 37.38
CA GLY A 465 -37.85 -30.62 37.83
C GLY A 465 -36.94 -29.83 36.88
N GLY A 466 -36.59 -28.56 37.12
CA GLY A 466 -36.21 -27.95 38.40
C GLY A 466 -34.70 -27.94 38.59
N ASP A 467 -33.96 -27.65 37.53
CA ASP A 467 -32.51 -27.73 37.43
C ASP A 467 -31.98 -26.27 37.26
N TRP A 468 -30.77 -25.91 37.79
CA TRP A 468 -30.06 -24.59 37.77
C TRP A 468 -30.43 -23.69 36.56
N TYR A 469 -30.23 -22.36 36.59
CA TYR A 469 -30.37 -21.55 35.36
C TYR A 469 -29.61 -22.17 34.17
N PHE A 470 -28.49 -22.84 34.45
CA PHE A 470 -27.68 -23.64 33.51
C PHE A 470 -27.96 -25.16 33.47
N TYR A 471 -29.01 -25.64 34.12
CA TYR A 471 -29.56 -26.98 33.95
C TYR A 471 -31.02 -26.98 33.46
N ASN A 472 -31.79 -25.88 33.56
CA ASN A 472 -33.05 -25.68 32.84
C ASN A 472 -32.73 -25.25 31.39
N PRO A 473 -32.84 -26.15 30.39
CA PRO A 473 -32.31 -25.91 29.04
C PRO A 473 -32.99 -24.73 28.33
N VAL A 474 -34.25 -24.42 28.69
CA VAL A 474 -35.05 -23.35 28.08
C VAL A 474 -34.52 -21.98 28.51
N THR A 475 -34.14 -21.81 29.77
CA THR A 475 -33.63 -20.55 30.32
C THR A 475 -32.19 -20.28 29.89
N ILE A 476 -31.36 -21.32 29.73
CA ILE A 476 -30.02 -21.23 29.12
C ILE A 476 -30.10 -20.76 27.68
N ALA A 477 -31.05 -21.31 26.92
CA ALA A 477 -31.23 -20.98 25.51
C ALA A 477 -31.68 -19.52 25.34
N LEU A 478 -32.56 -19.02 26.23
CA LEU A 478 -32.95 -17.61 26.29
C LEU A 478 -31.78 -16.70 26.71
N GLY A 479 -30.98 -17.08 27.71
CA GLY A 479 -29.76 -16.35 28.12
C GLY A 479 -28.65 -16.32 27.10
N LYS A 480 -28.40 -17.44 26.42
CA LYS A 480 -27.44 -17.51 25.31
C LYS A 480 -27.89 -16.64 24.15
N ASN A 481 -29.20 -16.57 23.87
CA ASN A 481 -29.75 -15.67 22.86
C ASN A 481 -29.64 -14.20 23.30
N ASP A 482 -29.94 -13.87 24.56
CA ASP A 482 -29.80 -12.50 25.08
C ASP A 482 -28.36 -12.02 25.19
N PHE A 483 -27.44 -12.90 25.56
CA PHE A 483 -26.03 -12.62 25.61
C PHE A 483 -25.43 -12.47 24.20
N LYS A 484 -25.82 -13.32 23.23
CA LYS A 484 -25.42 -13.14 21.82
C LYS A 484 -26.04 -11.88 21.21
N ARG A 485 -27.25 -11.52 21.62
CA ARG A 485 -27.95 -10.29 21.20
C ARG A 485 -27.29 -9.03 21.78
N LYS A 486 -26.77 -9.09 23.02
CA LYS A 486 -26.18 -7.94 23.74
C LYS A 486 -24.65 -7.83 23.58
N TRP A 487 -23.93 -8.93 23.33
CA TRP A 487 -22.45 -8.97 23.32
C TRP A 487 -21.80 -9.78 22.18
N GLY A 488 -22.58 -10.48 21.31
CA GLY A 488 -22.06 -11.31 20.22
C GLY A 488 -21.52 -12.69 20.63
N ARG A 489 -20.82 -13.40 19.73
CA ARG A 489 -20.06 -14.63 20.05
C ARG A 489 -18.66 -14.22 20.56
N ARG A 490 -18.28 -14.61 21.78
CA ARG A 490 -17.00 -14.25 22.43
C ARG A 490 -16.19 -15.50 22.80
N LYS A 491 -14.85 -15.41 22.75
CA LYS A 491 -13.90 -16.48 23.09
C LYS A 491 -13.79 -16.62 24.62
N LEU A 492 -13.48 -17.81 25.14
CA LEU A 492 -13.38 -18.06 26.59
C LEU A 492 -11.99 -17.66 27.10
N GLU A 493 -11.87 -16.42 27.56
CA GLU A 493 -10.63 -15.79 28.03
C GLU A 493 -10.98 -14.62 28.99
N ASP A 494 -10.06 -14.21 29.87
CA ASP A 494 -10.34 -13.11 30.79
C ASP A 494 -10.44 -11.77 30.06
N ASN A 495 -11.31 -10.86 30.52
CA ASN A 495 -11.68 -9.59 29.84
C ASN A 495 -12.45 -9.72 28.50
N TRP A 496 -13.11 -10.86 28.25
CA TRP A 496 -13.88 -11.12 27.02
C TRP A 496 -15.02 -10.12 26.69
N ARG A 497 -15.43 -9.25 27.64
CA ARG A 497 -16.44 -8.19 27.43
C ARG A 497 -15.88 -6.90 26.79
N ARG A 498 -14.55 -6.73 26.71
CA ARG A 498 -13.91 -5.54 26.12
C ARG A 498 -13.83 -5.65 24.59
N ARG A 499 -14.13 -4.58 23.85
CA ARG A 499 -14.09 -4.56 22.37
C ARG A 499 -12.65 -4.45 21.82
N ASN A 500 -11.73 -3.85 22.58
CA ASN A 500 -10.29 -3.82 22.28
C ASN A 500 -9.48 -4.50 23.38
N LYS A 501 -8.76 -5.56 22.98
CA LYS A 501 -7.49 -5.99 23.57
C LYS A 501 -6.42 -5.74 22.50
N ALA A 502 -5.84 -4.56 22.55
CA ALA A 502 -4.59 -4.22 21.87
C ALA A 502 -3.91 -3.26 22.86
N SER A 503 -3.22 -3.73 23.89
CA SER A 503 -1.82 -4.17 23.84
C SER A 503 -1.53 -5.32 22.89
N ILE A 504 -0.97 -4.97 21.73
CA ILE A 504 0.32 -5.43 21.18
C ILE A 504 0.38 -4.82 19.77
N GLY A 505 1.49 -4.16 19.46
CA GLY A 505 1.79 -3.70 18.11
C GLY A 505 2.25 -2.24 17.95
N LEU A 506 2.72 -1.56 19.01
CA LEU A 506 3.43 -0.27 18.87
C LEU A 506 4.47 -0.01 19.99
N ALA A 507 4.85 -1.04 20.74
CA ALA A 507 5.96 -0.99 21.70
C ALA A 507 7.03 -2.08 21.45
N ASP A 508 6.86 -2.95 20.44
CA ASP A 508 7.89 -3.92 20.05
C ASP A 508 8.93 -3.28 19.11
N GLU A 509 8.53 -2.39 18.19
CA GLU A 509 9.46 -1.83 17.19
C GLU A 509 10.44 -0.78 17.72
N THR A 510 10.22 -0.20 18.91
CA THR A 510 11.20 0.74 19.53
C THR A 510 11.87 0.18 20.78
N GLY A 511 11.43 -0.98 21.27
CA GLY A 511 12.08 -1.73 22.35
C GLY A 511 13.09 -2.76 21.83
N GLU A 512 12.87 -3.32 20.64
CA GLU A 512 13.74 -4.36 20.06
C GLU A 512 15.04 -3.79 19.45
N GLU A 513 15.05 -2.55 18.95
CA GLU A 513 16.29 -1.93 18.41
C GLU A 513 17.35 -1.66 19.48
N LEU A 514 16.98 -1.52 20.77
CA LEU A 514 17.97 -1.46 21.86
C LEU A 514 18.43 -2.84 22.34
N ALA A 515 17.67 -3.90 22.07
CA ALA A 515 18.02 -5.27 22.45
C ALA A 515 18.93 -5.96 21.43
N GLU A 516 18.76 -5.66 20.13
CA GLU A 516 19.56 -6.26 19.05
C GLU A 516 21.01 -5.76 18.96
N MET A 517 21.37 -4.66 19.62
CA MET A 517 22.76 -4.19 19.68
C MET A 517 23.64 -4.93 20.70
N THR A 518 23.07 -5.77 21.58
CA THR A 518 23.83 -6.64 22.49
C THR A 518 23.50 -8.09 22.23
N GLY A 519 24.10 -8.65 21.17
CA GLY A 519 23.98 -10.08 20.83
C GLY A 519 24.36 -10.97 22.00
N GLY A 520 23.36 -11.68 22.53
CA GLY A 520 23.48 -12.75 23.50
C GLY A 520 22.09 -13.23 23.88
N GLU A 521 21.82 -14.53 23.77
CA GLU A 521 20.62 -15.13 24.35
C GLU A 521 20.56 -14.77 25.84
N ARG A 522 19.73 -13.78 26.21
CA ARG A 522 19.55 -13.40 27.60
C ARG A 522 18.57 -14.38 28.24
N GLU A 523 19.04 -15.02 29.29
CA GLU A 523 18.23 -15.88 30.15
C GLU A 523 17.06 -15.06 30.75
N VAL A 524 15.80 -15.46 30.51
CA VAL A 524 14.63 -14.75 31.06
C VAL A 524 14.54 -15.03 32.56
N LYS A 525 15.05 -14.11 33.37
CA LYS A 525 15.02 -14.21 34.84
C LYS A 525 13.66 -13.81 35.41
N ASP A 526 13.30 -14.37 36.56
CA ASP A 526 12.04 -14.04 37.25
C ASP A 526 12.06 -12.58 37.73
N VAL A 527 11.03 -11.81 37.39
CA VAL A 527 10.82 -10.41 37.80
C VAL A 527 10.79 -10.26 39.33
N LYS A 528 10.61 -11.35 40.09
CA LYS A 528 10.66 -11.38 41.56
C LYS A 528 12.04 -11.71 42.13
N SER A 529 13.05 -11.87 41.28
CA SER A 529 14.43 -12.15 41.65
C SER A 529 15.28 -10.87 41.60
N ARG A 530 16.33 -10.80 42.43
CA ARG A 530 17.23 -9.64 42.43
C ARG A 530 18.04 -9.57 41.14
N GLU A 531 18.41 -10.73 40.60
CA GLU A 531 19.22 -10.91 39.40
C GLU A 531 18.55 -10.33 38.15
N TYR A 532 17.21 -10.30 38.11
CA TYR A 532 16.44 -9.62 37.06
C TYR A 532 16.70 -8.12 37.03
N TYR A 533 16.80 -7.47 38.20
CA TYR A 533 17.02 -6.02 38.30
C TYR A 533 18.49 -5.62 38.21
N LEU A 534 19.41 -6.52 38.59
CA LEU A 534 20.84 -6.24 38.57
C LEU A 534 21.46 -6.32 37.16
N GLN A 535 20.86 -7.09 36.24
CA GLN A 535 21.46 -7.37 34.92
C GLN A 535 21.60 -6.15 34.01
N ASP A 536 20.70 -5.17 34.12
CA ASP A 536 20.67 -3.98 33.28
C ASP A 536 21.30 -2.75 33.97
N LEU A 537 21.84 -2.92 35.18
CA LEU A 537 22.54 -1.84 35.88
C LEU A 537 23.98 -1.69 35.36
N PRO A 538 24.43 -0.48 35.02
CA PRO A 538 25.78 -0.24 34.54
C PRO A 538 26.80 -0.27 35.70
N LEU A 539 27.12 -1.47 36.18
CA LEU A 539 27.99 -1.68 37.34
C LEU A 539 29.49 -1.71 36.98
N THR A 540 29.85 -1.89 35.71
CA THR A 540 31.24 -1.85 35.24
C THR A 540 31.55 -0.56 34.47
N PRO A 541 32.83 -0.14 34.40
CA PRO A 541 33.23 1.04 33.62
C PRO A 541 32.77 0.98 32.15
N GLU A 542 32.82 -0.20 31.52
CA GLU A 542 32.41 -0.41 30.13
C GLU A 542 30.88 -0.26 29.96
N MET A 543 30.10 -0.83 30.88
CA MET A 543 28.63 -0.68 30.87
C MET A 543 28.21 0.76 31.17
N LEU A 544 28.95 1.46 32.04
CA LEU A 544 28.73 2.87 32.32
C LEU A 544 29.05 3.73 31.09
N GLN A 545 30.15 3.44 30.38
CA GLN A 545 30.48 4.14 29.13
C GLN A 545 29.43 3.88 28.04
N ALA A 546 28.90 2.66 27.94
CA ALA A 546 27.81 2.34 27.01
C ALA A 546 26.52 3.09 27.37
N SER A 547 26.17 3.17 28.66
CA SER A 547 25.04 3.97 29.17
C SER A 547 25.22 5.46 28.87
N GLU A 548 26.41 6.01 29.13
CA GLU A 548 26.73 7.42 28.80
C GLU A 548 26.60 7.70 27.31
N LYS A 549 27.03 6.78 26.44
CA LYS A 549 26.87 6.91 24.98
C LYS A 549 25.40 6.94 24.56
N GLN A 550 24.54 6.13 25.18
CA GLN A 550 23.09 6.18 24.91
C GLN A 550 22.48 7.52 25.33
N ILE A 551 22.89 8.06 26.49
CA ILE A 551 22.44 9.37 26.96
C ILE A 551 22.95 10.49 26.03
N GLU A 552 24.22 10.39 25.59
CA GLU A 552 24.85 11.31 24.64
C GLU A 552 24.03 11.42 23.34
N GLU A 553 23.74 10.27 22.72
CA GLU A 553 22.94 10.20 21.49
C GLU A 553 21.50 10.68 21.72
N ALA A 554 20.88 10.33 22.86
CA ALA A 554 19.51 10.70 23.15
C ALA A 554 19.33 12.21 23.38
N TYR A 555 20.26 12.90 24.07
CA TYR A 555 20.22 14.35 24.21
C TYR A 555 20.38 15.06 22.87
N TYR A 556 21.30 14.59 22.03
CA TYR A 556 21.49 15.14 20.69
C TYR A 556 20.22 15.01 19.84
N LYS A 557 19.66 13.80 19.74
CA LYS A 557 18.43 13.52 18.98
C LYS A 557 17.22 14.30 19.52
N ALA A 558 17.04 14.35 20.84
CA ALA A 558 15.97 15.13 21.45
C ALA A 558 16.11 16.63 21.11
N GLY A 559 17.33 17.18 21.17
CA GLY A 559 17.62 18.56 20.80
C GLY A 559 17.29 18.86 19.33
N GLU A 560 17.64 17.97 18.41
CA GLU A 560 17.29 18.10 16.99
C GLU A 560 15.78 18.03 16.75
N ILE A 561 15.08 17.09 17.40
CA ILE A 561 13.62 16.96 17.24
C ILE A 561 12.91 18.21 17.75
N TYR A 562 13.30 18.72 18.92
CA TYR A 562 12.78 19.99 19.44
C TYR A 562 13.03 21.14 18.47
N LEU A 563 14.24 21.26 17.93
CA LEU A 563 14.62 22.39 17.08
C LEU A 563 13.96 22.35 15.69
N TYR A 564 14.03 21.22 15.01
CA TYR A 564 13.71 21.12 13.59
C TYR A 564 12.30 20.59 13.32
N ARG A 565 11.75 19.75 14.20
CA ARG A 565 10.43 19.13 13.98
C ARG A 565 9.33 19.80 14.79
N LEU A 566 9.63 20.15 16.05
CA LEU A 566 8.65 20.79 16.94
C LEU A 566 8.80 22.32 17.00
N ASN A 567 9.87 22.87 16.42
CA ASN A 567 10.17 24.30 16.43
C ASN A 567 10.13 24.94 17.84
N ASP A 568 10.67 24.22 18.84
CA ASP A 568 10.84 24.68 20.22
C ASP A 568 12.34 24.87 20.54
N PRO A 569 12.93 26.02 20.13
CA PRO A 569 14.35 26.27 20.32
C PRO A 569 14.74 26.39 21.79
N GLU A 570 13.81 26.72 22.70
CA GLU A 570 14.09 26.76 24.14
C GLU A 570 14.36 25.34 24.68
N LYS A 571 13.48 24.38 24.37
CA LYS A 571 13.65 22.98 24.76
C LYS A 571 14.83 22.30 24.07
N ALA A 572 15.10 22.67 22.82
CA ALA A 572 16.30 22.21 22.13
C ALA A 572 17.58 22.68 22.84
N LEU A 573 17.61 23.95 23.26
CA LEU A 573 18.75 24.51 23.97
C LEU A 573 18.97 23.84 25.33
N GLU A 574 17.91 23.53 26.08
CA GLU A 574 17.99 22.74 27.32
C GLU A 574 18.68 21.37 27.10
N CYS A 575 18.45 20.73 25.95
CA CYS A 575 19.08 19.46 25.61
C CYS A 575 20.57 19.63 25.24
N PHE A 576 20.89 20.64 24.43
CA PHE A 576 22.28 20.92 24.00
C PHE A 576 23.16 21.42 25.16
N ASP A 577 22.71 22.44 25.90
CA ASP A 577 22.48 22.28 27.34
C ASP A 577 23.26 21.23 28.13
N ALA A 578 22.44 20.27 28.55
CA ALA A 578 22.82 19.09 29.30
C ALA A 578 23.90 18.27 28.58
N TYR A 579 23.87 18.19 27.25
CA TYR A 579 24.90 17.51 26.47
C TYR A 579 26.28 18.13 26.73
N ILE A 580 26.43 19.44 26.56
CA ILE A 580 27.72 20.14 26.70
C ILE A 580 28.24 20.04 28.13
N GLN A 581 27.35 20.15 29.13
CA GLN A 581 27.74 20.07 30.54
C GLN A 581 28.22 18.67 30.94
N ARG A 582 27.58 17.62 30.39
CA ARG A 582 27.85 16.22 30.74
C ARG A 582 29.03 15.64 29.96
N PHE A 583 29.18 15.98 28.69
CA PHE A 583 30.16 15.37 27.78
C PHE A 583 31.26 16.34 27.38
N LYS A 584 32.45 16.22 28.00
CA LYS A 584 33.57 17.16 27.80
C LYS A 584 34.63 16.72 26.78
N ASN A 585 34.64 15.43 26.40
CA ASN A 585 35.67 14.83 25.54
C ASN A 585 35.03 13.91 24.49
N THR A 586 34.14 14.46 23.66
CA THR A 586 33.48 13.73 22.57
C THR A 586 33.74 14.41 21.23
N ALA A 587 33.84 13.61 20.16
CA ALA A 587 34.11 14.12 18.81
C ALA A 587 33.01 15.05 18.27
N ASN A 588 31.79 14.91 18.79
CA ASN A 588 30.61 15.68 18.39
C ASN A 588 30.47 17.02 19.13
N LEU A 589 31.27 17.26 20.17
CA LEU A 589 31.17 18.45 21.00
C LEU A 589 31.27 19.78 20.21
N PRO A 590 32.16 19.94 19.20
CA PRO A 590 32.20 21.15 18.37
C PRO A 590 30.89 21.41 17.61
N MET A 591 30.24 20.33 17.13
CA MET A 591 28.95 20.40 16.44
C MET A 591 27.83 20.81 17.39
N VAL A 592 27.78 20.24 18.60
CA VAL A 592 26.75 20.58 19.59
C VAL A 592 26.89 22.02 20.08
N TYR A 593 28.11 22.52 20.26
CA TYR A 593 28.36 23.94 20.53
C TYR A 593 27.85 24.87 19.42
N TYR A 594 28.07 24.49 18.14
CA TYR A 594 27.53 25.22 17.00
C TYR A 594 25.98 25.20 16.97
N LEU A 595 25.38 24.03 17.21
CA LEU A 595 23.93 23.89 17.30
C LEU A 595 23.36 24.69 18.47
N ALA A 596 23.99 24.66 19.64
CA ALA A 596 23.59 25.46 20.80
C ALA A 596 23.67 26.96 20.49
N SER A 597 24.75 27.44 19.85
CA SER A 597 24.90 28.85 19.47
C SER A 597 23.79 29.30 18.51
N THR A 598 23.55 28.54 17.44
CA THR A 598 22.53 28.88 16.44
C THR A 598 21.11 28.75 17.00
N THR A 599 20.87 27.76 17.87
CA THR A 599 19.60 27.56 18.58
C THR A 599 19.32 28.70 19.56
N ALA A 600 20.33 29.16 20.30
CA ALA A 600 20.21 30.30 21.20
C ALA A 600 19.86 31.59 20.43
N LEU A 601 20.42 31.81 19.23
CA LEU A 601 19.98 32.92 18.37
C LEU A 601 18.51 32.80 17.95
N LYS A 602 18.06 31.60 17.56
CA LYS A 602 16.64 31.35 17.23
C LYS A 602 15.70 31.54 18.42
N ALA A 603 16.17 31.24 19.64
CA ALA A 603 15.44 31.50 20.88
C ALA A 603 15.49 32.97 21.33
N GLY A 604 16.15 33.87 20.58
CA GLY A 604 16.32 35.28 20.96
C GLY A 604 17.32 35.52 22.09
N LYS A 605 18.14 34.52 22.44
CA LYS A 605 19.11 34.53 23.55
C LYS A 605 20.52 34.86 23.04
N ALA A 606 20.72 36.07 22.52
CA ALA A 606 21.97 36.47 21.89
C ALA A 606 23.21 36.36 22.81
N ALA A 607 23.07 36.64 24.11
CA ALA A 607 24.16 36.52 25.07
C ALA A 607 24.62 35.06 25.27
N GLU A 608 23.67 34.12 25.34
CA GLU A 608 23.98 32.68 25.41
C GLU A 608 24.64 32.20 24.11
N ALA A 609 24.14 32.68 22.95
CA ALA A 609 24.72 32.35 21.65
C ALA A 609 26.19 32.75 21.53
N GLU A 610 26.54 33.97 21.97
CA GLU A 610 27.92 34.47 21.96
C GLU A 610 28.80 33.71 22.95
N ARG A 611 28.25 33.27 24.10
CA ARG A 611 28.96 32.39 25.03
C ARG A 611 29.37 31.08 24.35
N TYR A 612 28.43 30.35 23.73
CA TYR A 612 28.76 29.08 23.04
C TYR A 612 29.74 29.29 21.89
N LYS A 613 29.61 30.39 21.16
CA LYS A 613 30.53 30.73 20.07
C LYS A 613 31.96 30.98 20.58
N THR A 614 32.09 31.71 21.68
CA THR A 614 33.38 31.99 22.31
C THR A 614 34.01 30.71 22.86
N GLU A 615 33.22 29.85 23.50
CA GLU A 615 33.69 28.54 23.98
C GLU A 615 34.09 27.61 22.83
N LEU A 616 33.33 27.57 21.73
CA LEU A 616 33.65 26.77 20.54
C LEU A 616 34.98 27.21 19.92
N THR A 617 35.19 28.52 19.75
CA THR A 617 36.41 29.04 19.14
C THR A 617 37.63 28.90 20.04
N ALA A 618 37.45 28.97 21.37
CA ALA A 618 38.53 28.76 22.33
C ALA A 618 38.94 27.29 22.47
N LEU A 619 37.97 26.37 22.53
CA LEU A 619 38.22 24.94 22.74
C LEU A 619 38.55 24.19 21.44
N PHE A 620 37.98 24.60 20.30
CA PHE A 620 38.09 23.91 19.02
C PHE A 620 38.41 24.84 17.84
N PRO A 621 39.50 25.64 17.90
CA PRO A 621 39.83 26.65 16.91
C PRO A 621 40.01 26.10 15.49
N GLU A 622 40.46 24.85 15.35
CA GLU A 622 40.69 24.19 14.07
C GLU A 622 39.43 23.50 13.48
N SER A 623 38.32 23.48 14.22
CA SER A 623 37.10 22.83 13.75
C SER A 623 36.42 23.63 12.63
N ASP A 624 35.88 22.92 11.63
CA ASP A 624 35.06 23.52 10.57
C ASP A 624 33.90 24.36 11.17
N PHE A 625 33.37 23.94 12.33
CA PHE A 625 32.31 24.64 13.06
C PHE A 625 32.77 25.96 13.69
N ALA A 626 33.96 26.01 14.29
CA ALA A 626 34.53 27.26 14.80
C ALA A 626 34.79 28.26 13.66
N ARG A 627 35.36 27.79 12.55
CA ARG A 627 35.61 28.61 11.35
C ARG A 627 34.29 29.08 10.72
N GLY A 628 33.27 28.22 10.70
CA GLY A 628 31.92 28.55 10.26
C GLY A 628 31.18 29.60 11.10
N LEU A 629 31.53 29.74 12.39
CA LEU A 629 31.02 30.84 13.22
C LEU A 629 31.81 32.15 13.04
N GLN A 630 33.03 32.09 12.50
CA GLN A 630 33.87 33.26 12.22
C GLN A 630 33.61 33.83 10.82
N ASP A 631 33.42 32.97 9.82
CA ASP A 631 33.03 33.33 8.46
C ASP A 631 31.70 32.64 8.09
N PRO A 632 30.60 33.41 7.97
CA PRO A 632 29.30 32.88 7.53
C PRO A 632 29.33 32.19 6.16
N ASN A 633 30.32 32.49 5.31
CA ASN A 633 30.49 31.88 3.99
C ASN A 633 31.45 30.68 4.01
N TYR A 634 32.08 30.34 5.14
CA TYR A 634 33.08 29.27 5.23
C TYR A 634 32.54 27.94 4.70
N PHE A 635 31.37 27.50 5.19
CA PHE A 635 30.76 26.25 4.74
C PHE A 635 30.42 26.26 3.26
N ARG A 636 30.01 27.43 2.73
CA ARG A 636 29.72 27.62 1.29
C ARG A 636 31.00 27.54 0.45
N GLN A 637 32.09 28.16 0.90
CA GLN A 637 33.40 28.08 0.24
C GLN A 637 33.95 26.64 0.25
N VAL A 638 33.82 25.92 1.37
CA VAL A 638 34.22 24.51 1.47
C VAL A 638 33.39 23.64 0.53
N GLU A 639 32.08 23.88 0.43
CA GLU A 639 31.18 23.19 -0.50
C GLU A 639 31.51 23.51 -1.97
N ASP A 640 31.77 24.78 -2.30
CA ASP A 640 32.12 25.22 -3.67
C ASP A 640 33.46 24.60 -4.11
N VAL A 641 34.46 24.57 -3.22
CA VAL A 641 35.73 23.88 -3.47
C VAL A 641 35.52 22.38 -3.65
N LEU A 642 34.67 21.74 -2.83
CA LEU A 642 34.36 20.31 -2.95
C LEU A 642 33.71 20.00 -4.31
N LYS A 643 32.71 20.77 -4.75
CA LYS A 643 32.07 20.60 -6.07
C LYS A 643 33.05 20.72 -7.23
N VAL A 644 33.96 21.69 -7.16
CA VAL A 644 34.99 21.87 -8.19
C VAL A 644 35.96 20.69 -8.22
N VAL A 645 36.37 20.18 -7.05
CA VAL A 645 37.23 19.01 -6.93
C VAL A 645 36.51 17.74 -7.40
N GLU A 646 35.25 17.53 -7.04
CA GLU A 646 34.42 16.40 -7.48
C GLU A 646 34.29 16.36 -8.99
N LYS A 647 33.98 17.49 -9.63
CA LYS A 647 33.88 17.57 -11.09
C LYS A 647 35.20 17.20 -11.79
N LYS A 648 36.32 17.74 -11.30
CA LYS A 648 37.66 17.41 -11.84
C LYS A 648 38.05 15.95 -11.56
N TYR A 649 37.68 15.40 -10.40
CA TYR A 649 37.92 14.00 -10.06
C TYR A 649 37.10 13.05 -10.94
N GLN A 650 35.81 13.35 -11.18
CA GLN A 650 34.97 12.62 -12.12
C GLN A 650 35.55 12.66 -13.53
N GLU A 651 36.07 13.81 -13.97
CA GLU A 651 36.77 13.94 -15.25
C GLU A 651 38.00 13.00 -15.29
N ALA A 652 38.90 13.08 -14.30
CA ALA A 652 40.05 12.19 -14.19
C ALA A 652 39.64 10.71 -14.21
N TYR A 653 38.56 10.35 -13.51
CA TYR A 653 38.06 8.99 -13.46
C TYR A 653 37.50 8.51 -14.80
N ARG A 654 36.82 9.36 -15.57
CA ARG A 654 36.36 9.04 -16.93
C ARG A 654 37.53 8.80 -17.88
N TYR A 655 38.60 9.58 -17.78
CA TYR A 655 39.82 9.33 -18.53
C TYR A 655 40.47 8.00 -18.12
N TYR A 656 40.55 7.71 -16.82
CA TYR A 656 41.03 6.41 -16.31
C TYR A 656 40.22 5.23 -16.86
N GLN A 657 38.88 5.30 -16.85
CA GLN A 657 37.99 4.25 -17.39
C GLN A 657 38.17 4.02 -18.89
N LYS A 658 38.54 5.06 -19.64
CA LYS A 658 38.83 5.02 -21.07
C LYS A 658 40.30 4.71 -21.37
N VAL A 659 41.06 4.29 -20.36
CA VAL A 659 42.48 3.91 -20.48
C VAL A 659 43.36 5.10 -20.90
N TYR A 660 42.95 6.33 -20.63
CA TYR A 660 43.76 7.56 -20.77
C TYR A 660 44.47 7.85 -19.44
N TYR A 661 45.37 6.94 -19.03
CA TYR A 661 46.00 6.98 -17.71
C TYR A 661 46.92 8.20 -17.51
N HIS A 662 47.60 8.66 -18.56
CA HIS A 662 48.46 9.84 -18.46
C HIS A 662 47.64 11.12 -18.25
N GLU A 663 46.54 11.28 -18.98
CA GLU A 663 45.63 12.41 -18.87
C GLU A 663 44.90 12.41 -17.52
N ALA A 664 44.45 11.24 -17.06
CA ALA A 664 43.86 11.07 -15.73
C ALA A 664 44.83 11.48 -14.61
N ALA A 665 46.08 11.01 -14.66
CA ALA A 665 47.10 11.38 -13.69
C ALA A 665 47.40 12.88 -13.69
N GLN A 666 47.48 13.52 -14.86
CA GLN A 666 47.69 14.97 -14.97
C GLN A 666 46.53 15.78 -14.36
N ILE A 667 45.29 15.32 -14.52
CA ILE A 667 44.13 15.98 -13.89
C ILE A 667 44.22 15.82 -12.38
N CYS A 668 44.57 14.64 -11.86
CA CYS A 668 44.83 14.43 -10.44
C CYS A 668 45.92 15.36 -9.89
N ASP A 669 47.03 15.53 -10.61
CA ASP A 669 48.10 16.47 -10.21
C ASP A 669 47.63 17.92 -10.15
N ARG A 670 46.81 18.34 -11.11
CA ARG A 670 46.20 19.69 -11.09
C ARG A 670 45.26 19.88 -9.90
N ILE A 671 44.50 18.86 -9.53
CA ILE A 671 43.63 18.90 -8.34
C ILE A 671 44.47 19.06 -7.08
N LEU A 672 45.50 18.22 -6.90
CA LEU A 672 46.34 18.21 -5.70
C LEU A 672 47.15 19.52 -5.56
N LYS A 673 47.57 20.11 -6.67
CA LYS A 673 48.28 21.40 -6.67
C LYS A 673 47.37 22.60 -6.39
N ALA A 674 46.15 22.60 -6.94
CA ALA A 674 45.21 23.72 -6.78
C ALA A 674 44.46 23.68 -5.44
N TYR A 675 44.24 22.48 -4.89
CA TYR A 675 43.46 22.27 -3.67
C TYR A 675 44.15 21.24 -2.74
N PRO A 676 45.26 21.61 -2.07
CA PRO A 676 46.08 20.66 -1.31
C PRO A 676 45.39 20.05 -0.08
N ASP A 677 44.36 20.71 0.46
CA ASP A 677 43.63 20.30 1.69
C ASP A 677 42.17 19.90 1.41
N ASN A 678 41.86 19.50 0.18
CA ASN A 678 40.50 19.10 -0.19
C ASN A 678 40.05 17.81 0.51
N LYS A 679 38.74 17.67 0.78
CA LYS A 679 38.18 16.48 1.45
C LYS A 679 38.32 15.17 0.66
N LEU A 680 38.59 15.23 -0.65
CA LEU A 680 38.81 14.08 -1.54
C LEU A 680 40.30 13.77 -1.77
N LYS A 681 41.23 14.37 -1.01
CA LYS A 681 42.67 14.25 -1.22
C LYS A 681 43.13 12.79 -1.33
N ALA A 682 42.68 11.94 -0.41
CA ALA A 682 43.00 10.52 -0.40
C ALA A 682 42.45 9.78 -1.64
N ASN A 683 41.23 10.11 -2.09
CA ASN A 683 40.63 9.53 -3.30
C ASN A 683 41.38 9.96 -4.57
N VAL A 684 41.77 11.24 -4.66
CA VAL A 684 42.52 11.79 -5.80
C VAL A 684 43.91 11.17 -5.89
N LEU A 685 44.61 11.05 -4.74
CA LEU A 685 45.90 10.37 -4.65
C LEU A 685 45.78 8.89 -5.05
N PHE A 686 44.71 8.21 -4.62
CA PHE A 686 44.49 6.82 -4.98
C PHE A 686 44.27 6.64 -6.48
N LEU A 687 43.41 7.46 -7.11
CA LEU A 687 43.21 7.41 -8.56
C LEU A 687 44.50 7.68 -9.34
N LYS A 688 45.31 8.65 -8.88
CA LYS A 688 46.63 8.92 -9.44
C LYS A 688 47.55 7.70 -9.31
N ALA A 689 47.61 7.08 -8.12
CA ALA A 689 48.42 5.89 -7.88
C ALA A 689 48.01 4.74 -8.82
N MET A 690 46.71 4.52 -9.03
CA MET A 690 46.22 3.51 -9.98
C MET A 690 46.62 3.80 -11.42
N CYS A 691 46.67 5.07 -11.84
CA CYS A 691 47.20 5.43 -13.17
C CYS A 691 48.69 5.09 -13.28
N VAL A 692 49.48 5.38 -12.24
CA VAL A 692 50.93 5.10 -12.18
C VAL A 692 51.19 3.59 -12.13
N VAL A 693 50.36 2.81 -11.43
CA VAL A 693 50.46 1.34 -11.41
C VAL A 693 50.37 0.74 -12.82
N ASN A 694 49.50 1.29 -13.67
CA ASN A 694 49.26 0.78 -15.04
C ASN A 694 50.24 1.31 -16.10
N THR A 695 51.06 2.32 -15.78
CA THR A 695 51.93 3.03 -16.76
C THR A 695 53.40 3.13 -16.36
N GLY A 696 53.70 3.19 -15.06
CA GLY A 696 55.03 3.44 -14.51
C GLY A 696 55.83 2.19 -14.17
N SER A 697 57.05 2.40 -13.69
CA SER A 697 57.90 1.36 -13.11
C SER A 697 57.34 0.84 -11.77
N PRO A 698 57.73 -0.36 -11.28
CA PRO A 698 57.19 -0.90 -10.04
C PRO A 698 57.59 -0.03 -8.84
N GLN A 699 58.73 0.65 -8.94
CA GLN A 699 59.20 1.59 -7.92
C GLN A 699 58.35 2.86 -7.89
N GLU A 700 57.97 3.41 -9.05
CA GLU A 700 57.08 4.57 -9.12
C GLU A 700 55.67 4.24 -8.61
N ALA A 701 55.15 3.06 -8.94
CA ALA A 701 53.89 2.55 -8.42
C ALA A 701 53.90 2.42 -6.89
N LYS A 702 54.98 1.85 -6.34
CA LYS A 702 55.16 1.72 -4.89
C LYS A 702 55.16 3.09 -4.19
N ASN A 703 55.95 4.04 -4.69
CA ASN A 703 56.02 5.39 -4.11
C ASN A 703 54.65 6.10 -4.15
N ALA A 704 53.90 5.96 -5.25
CA ALA A 704 52.58 6.57 -5.37
C ALA A 704 51.55 5.97 -4.40
N LEU A 705 51.60 4.66 -4.15
CA LEU A 705 50.71 3.98 -3.20
C LEU A 705 51.05 4.31 -1.74
N GLU A 706 52.33 4.49 -1.40
CA GLU A 706 52.75 4.95 -0.07
C GLU A 706 52.25 6.38 0.24
N GLU A 707 52.19 7.25 -0.77
CA GLU A 707 51.62 8.60 -0.64
C GLU A 707 50.11 8.57 -0.32
N VAL A 708 49.38 7.57 -0.84
CA VAL A 708 47.95 7.36 -0.50
C VAL A 708 47.80 7.01 0.97
N ILE A 709 48.63 6.13 1.52
CA ILE A 709 48.58 5.74 2.94
C ILE A 709 48.88 6.93 3.84
N ALA A 710 49.89 7.73 3.49
CA ALA A 710 50.25 8.94 4.23
C ALA A 710 49.09 9.95 4.33
N ALA A 711 48.18 9.96 3.35
CA ALA A 711 47.00 10.83 3.33
C ALA A 711 45.82 10.34 4.20
N ARG A 712 45.98 9.27 4.99
CA ARG A 712 44.96 8.70 5.90
C ARG A 712 43.62 8.42 5.21
N PRO A 713 43.58 7.49 4.24
CA PRO A 713 42.37 7.15 3.50
C PRO A 713 41.34 6.43 4.38
N GLY A 714 40.09 6.38 3.91
CA GLY A 714 39.07 5.52 4.51
C GLY A 714 39.43 4.03 4.44
N LYS A 715 38.75 3.20 5.25
CA LYS A 715 39.06 1.77 5.44
C LYS A 715 39.20 0.98 4.12
N GLU A 716 38.34 1.26 3.15
CA GLU A 716 38.34 0.56 1.85
C GLU A 716 39.58 0.87 1.01
N ILE A 717 39.91 2.17 0.84
CA ILE A 717 41.11 2.59 0.09
C ILE A 717 42.38 2.14 0.80
N LEU A 718 42.40 2.21 2.14
CA LEU A 718 43.54 1.73 2.94
C LEU A 718 43.80 0.24 2.72
N GLN A 719 42.75 -0.57 2.74
CA GLN A 719 42.84 -2.01 2.50
C GLN A 719 43.39 -2.30 1.10
N VAL A 720 42.76 -1.74 0.06
CA VAL A 720 43.16 -1.97 -1.34
C VAL A 720 44.60 -1.50 -1.60
N THR A 721 44.99 -0.34 -1.07
CA THR A 721 46.35 0.19 -1.23
C THR A 721 47.39 -0.72 -0.54
N SER A 722 47.06 -1.23 0.65
CA SER A 722 47.93 -2.14 1.40
C SER A 722 48.09 -3.48 0.70
N ASP A 723 47.00 -4.02 0.13
CA ASP A 723 47.02 -5.29 -0.61
C ASP A 723 47.89 -5.18 -1.87
N ILE A 724 47.79 -4.09 -2.63
CA ILE A 724 48.63 -3.86 -3.83
C ILE A 724 50.11 -3.71 -3.43
N LEU A 725 50.41 -3.00 -2.35
CA LEU A 725 51.78 -2.88 -1.84
C LEU A 725 52.34 -4.23 -1.37
N ALA A 726 51.52 -5.08 -0.74
CA ALA A 726 51.90 -6.44 -0.35
C ALA A 726 52.22 -7.30 -1.58
N SER A 727 51.38 -7.27 -2.63
CA SER A 727 51.65 -7.93 -3.91
C SER A 727 52.98 -7.50 -4.54
N LEU A 728 53.24 -6.18 -4.58
CA LEU A 728 54.51 -5.64 -5.10
C LEU A 728 55.73 -6.09 -4.28
N ALA A 729 55.59 -6.28 -2.97
CA ALA A 729 56.68 -6.72 -2.09
C ALA A 729 57.04 -8.20 -2.29
N VAL A 730 56.10 -9.04 -2.73
CA VAL A 730 56.32 -10.46 -3.04
C VAL A 730 56.87 -10.68 -4.46
N GLY A 731 57.08 -9.59 -5.22
CA GLY A 731 57.72 -9.63 -6.54
C GLY A 731 56.76 -9.68 -7.73
N GLU A 732 55.45 -9.54 -7.49
CA GLU A 732 54.46 -9.40 -8.57
C GLU A 732 54.70 -8.09 -9.33
N LYS A 733 54.69 -8.18 -10.67
CA LYS A 733 54.83 -7.02 -11.55
C LYS A 733 53.45 -6.59 -12.04
N PRO A 734 53.04 -5.32 -11.86
CA PRO A 734 51.78 -4.83 -12.41
C PRO A 734 51.70 -5.03 -13.91
N VAL A 735 50.51 -5.35 -14.41
CA VAL A 735 50.23 -5.36 -15.85
C VAL A 735 50.39 -3.93 -16.37
N ARG A 736 51.31 -3.73 -17.30
CA ARG A 736 51.54 -2.43 -17.94
C ARG A 736 50.91 -2.43 -19.30
N TYR A 737 50.17 -1.37 -19.60
CA TYR A 737 49.66 -1.16 -20.95
C TYR A 737 50.64 -0.29 -21.71
N SER A 738 51.12 -0.78 -22.85
CA SER A 738 51.83 0.04 -23.82
C SER A 738 50.89 1.06 -24.48
N GLU A 739 51.43 2.16 -25.01
CA GLU A 739 50.62 3.15 -25.75
C GLU A 739 49.84 2.51 -26.91
N ALA A 740 50.42 1.50 -27.57
CA ALA A 740 49.77 0.76 -28.65
C ALA A 740 48.57 -0.06 -28.16
N GLU A 741 48.68 -0.75 -27.02
CA GLU A 741 47.57 -1.50 -26.41
C GLU A 741 46.47 -0.56 -25.92
N MET A 742 46.84 0.57 -25.31
CA MET A 742 45.88 1.60 -24.91
C MET A 742 45.15 2.18 -26.14
N ALA A 743 45.87 2.44 -27.24
CA ALA A 743 45.28 2.90 -28.51
C ALA A 743 44.35 1.85 -29.14
N GLN A 744 44.72 0.56 -29.07
CA GLN A 744 43.89 -0.52 -29.58
C GLN A 744 42.59 -0.68 -28.78
N VAL A 745 42.66 -0.63 -27.45
CA VAL A 745 41.47 -0.64 -26.57
C VAL A 745 40.56 0.56 -26.85
N ARG A 746 41.13 1.75 -27.11
CA ARG A 746 40.38 2.94 -27.52
C ARG A 746 39.75 2.78 -28.91
N SER A 747 40.44 2.14 -29.86
CA SER A 747 39.94 1.91 -31.23
C SER A 747 38.75 0.94 -31.26
N LEU A 748 38.78 -0.09 -30.40
CA LEU A 748 37.66 -1.03 -30.23
C LEU A 748 36.43 -0.35 -29.62
N GLN A 749 36.61 0.69 -28.79
CA GLN A 749 35.51 1.53 -28.29
C GLN A 749 34.96 2.52 -29.35
N ALA A 750 35.78 2.97 -30.31
CA ALA A 750 35.38 3.92 -31.35
C ALA A 750 34.55 3.28 -32.49
N ASN A 751 34.78 1.99 -32.78
CA ASN A 751 34.08 1.25 -33.85
C ASN A 751 32.62 0.86 -33.51
N ARG A 752 32.06 1.32 -32.39
CA ARG A 752 30.63 1.14 -32.03
C ARG A 752 29.72 2.29 -32.50
N ASN A 753 30.24 3.29 -33.21
CA ASN A 753 29.47 4.46 -33.66
C ASN A 753 29.42 4.57 -35.19
N TRP A 754 28.30 4.15 -35.81
CA TRP A 754 27.57 4.75 -36.97
C TRP A 754 26.83 3.70 -37.85
N GLN A 755 25.49 3.72 -37.91
CA GLN A 755 24.63 4.20 -39.02
C GLN A 755 23.17 3.74 -38.85
N PHE A 756 22.24 4.68 -38.99
CA PHE A 756 20.78 4.50 -39.03
C PHE A 756 20.33 4.09 -40.43
N ASP A 757 19.35 3.17 -40.53
CA ASP A 757 18.47 3.06 -41.69
C ASP A 757 17.00 3.16 -41.22
N GLU A 758 16.35 4.22 -41.70
CA GLU A 758 14.91 4.46 -41.65
C GLU A 758 14.21 3.51 -42.64
N GLU A 759 13.50 2.46 -42.21
CA GLU A 759 12.36 1.89 -42.98
C GLU A 759 11.56 0.76 -42.30
N VAL A 760 11.07 0.88 -41.05
CA VAL A 760 9.96 -0.01 -40.57
C VAL A 760 9.02 0.68 -39.55
N LEU A 761 8.65 1.94 -39.76
CA LEU A 761 7.67 2.64 -38.90
C LEU A 761 6.22 2.66 -39.44
N ALA A 762 5.95 2.02 -40.58
CA ALA A 762 4.63 2.04 -41.20
C ALA A 762 3.91 0.69 -41.07
N GLY A 763 3.43 0.34 -39.87
CA GLY A 763 2.61 -0.88 -39.78
C GLY A 763 2.18 -1.38 -38.41
N ARG A 764 1.70 -0.53 -37.49
CA ARG A 764 0.84 -0.96 -36.37
C ARG A 764 0.12 0.24 -35.74
N SER A 765 -0.79 0.85 -36.50
CA SER A 765 -1.83 1.71 -35.93
C SER A 765 -3.05 0.87 -35.61
N ARG A 766 -3.26 0.58 -34.33
CA ARG A 766 -4.60 0.47 -33.75
C ARG A 766 -4.56 0.91 -32.29
N LYS A 767 -4.65 2.23 -32.10
CA LYS A 767 -4.85 2.86 -30.80
C LYS A 767 -6.17 2.36 -30.20
N GLU A 768 -6.10 1.50 -29.19
CA GLU A 768 -7.05 1.61 -28.09
C GLU A 768 -6.68 2.88 -27.32
N GLU A 769 -7.63 3.78 -27.08
CA GLU A 769 -7.39 4.98 -26.28
C GLU A 769 -6.97 4.56 -24.87
N THR A 770 -5.68 4.59 -24.62
CA THR A 770 -5.10 4.38 -23.28
C THR A 770 -5.65 5.46 -22.36
N THR A 771 -6.07 5.07 -21.16
CA THR A 771 -6.52 6.04 -20.14
C THR A 771 -5.39 7.01 -19.76
N TYR A 772 -4.13 6.59 -19.95
CA TYR A 772 -2.91 7.37 -19.78
C TYR A 772 -2.55 8.16 -21.05
N LYS A 773 -1.94 9.33 -20.87
CA LYS A 773 -1.56 10.26 -21.96
C LYS A 773 -0.05 10.31 -22.15
N ILE A 774 0.43 10.40 -23.39
CA ILE A 774 1.86 10.56 -23.68
C ILE A 774 2.23 12.03 -23.45
N GLU A 775 3.09 12.29 -22.47
CA GLU A 775 3.39 13.65 -22.01
C GLU A 775 4.89 13.89 -21.83
N LYS A 776 5.71 13.57 -22.86
CA LYS A 776 7.18 13.63 -22.77
C LYS A 776 7.75 15.02 -22.45
N GLU A 777 7.08 16.09 -22.89
CA GLU A 777 7.53 17.48 -22.73
C GLU A 777 7.03 18.14 -21.43
N LYS A 778 6.27 17.42 -20.60
CA LYS A 778 5.76 17.92 -19.32
C LYS A 778 6.57 17.38 -18.16
N GLU A 779 6.39 18.00 -16.99
CA GLU A 779 6.97 17.53 -15.73
C GLU A 779 6.75 16.03 -15.56
N GLN A 780 7.82 15.30 -15.25
CA GLN A 780 7.80 13.89 -14.92
C GLN A 780 8.25 13.67 -13.47
N TRP A 781 7.78 12.58 -12.89
CA TRP A 781 8.25 12.01 -11.64
C TRP A 781 8.80 10.62 -11.90
N VAL A 782 9.74 10.17 -11.09
CA VAL A 782 10.26 8.80 -11.09
C VAL A 782 9.69 8.07 -9.89
N VAL A 783 8.96 6.99 -10.14
CA VAL A 783 8.29 6.18 -9.11
C VAL A 783 9.02 4.87 -8.93
N LEU A 784 9.29 4.53 -7.67
CA LEU A 784 10.07 3.37 -7.26
C LEU A 784 9.22 2.51 -6.33
N PHE A 785 8.93 1.29 -6.79
CA PHE A 785 8.31 0.24 -6.00
C PHE A 785 9.42 -0.58 -5.36
N LEU A 786 9.64 -0.35 -4.07
CA LEU A 786 10.55 -1.16 -3.30
C LEU A 786 9.92 -2.53 -3.03
N PRO A 787 10.75 -3.59 -2.89
CA PRO A 787 10.26 -4.91 -2.49
C PRO A 787 9.47 -4.85 -1.19
N GLN A 788 8.41 -5.67 -1.06
CA GLN A 788 7.60 -5.71 0.17
C GLN A 788 8.36 -6.30 1.36
N GLU A 789 9.40 -7.09 1.09
CA GLU A 789 10.23 -7.78 2.08
C GLU A 789 11.49 -6.98 2.45
N PHE A 790 11.60 -5.72 1.98
CA PHE A 790 12.71 -4.84 2.39
C PHE A 790 12.72 -4.67 3.90
N THR A 791 13.82 -5.07 4.53
CA THR A 791 14.08 -4.72 5.92
C THR A 791 14.24 -3.20 6.07
N THR A 792 13.95 -2.66 7.25
CA THR A 792 14.14 -1.24 7.57
C THR A 792 15.56 -0.77 7.25
N VAL A 793 16.55 -1.64 7.44
CA VAL A 793 17.96 -1.40 7.12
C VAL A 793 18.20 -1.32 5.60
N GLN A 794 17.63 -2.22 4.80
CA GLN A 794 17.75 -2.18 3.34
C GLN A 794 17.03 -0.95 2.76
N GLU A 795 15.83 -0.63 3.23
CA GLU A 795 15.11 0.59 2.82
C GLU A 795 15.90 1.86 3.17
N THR A 796 16.50 1.90 4.36
CA THR A 796 17.32 3.04 4.81
C THR A 796 18.60 3.16 3.98
N ARG A 797 19.29 2.05 3.70
CA ARG A 797 20.48 2.04 2.82
C ARG A 797 20.11 2.46 1.39
N PHE A 798 18.97 2.01 0.89
CA PHE A 798 18.49 2.35 -0.45
C PHE A 798 18.19 3.85 -0.56
N LYS A 799 17.46 4.41 0.41
CA LYS A 799 17.21 5.86 0.49
C LYS A 799 18.49 6.66 0.69
N ALA A 800 19.42 6.17 1.51
CA ALA A 800 20.71 6.83 1.72
C ALA A 800 21.51 6.88 0.42
N ARG A 801 21.50 5.80 -0.38
CA ARG A 801 22.15 5.76 -1.69
C ARG A 801 21.44 6.66 -2.71
N LEU A 802 20.11 6.73 -2.71
CA LEU A 802 19.38 7.68 -3.54
C LEU A 802 19.66 9.13 -3.15
N LYS A 803 19.72 9.45 -1.85
CA LYS A 803 20.13 10.77 -1.36
C LYS A 803 21.55 11.11 -1.77
N PHE A 804 22.45 10.12 -1.77
CA PHE A 804 23.81 10.27 -2.30
C PHE A 804 23.79 10.60 -3.80
N ILE A 805 22.97 9.90 -4.60
CA ILE A 805 22.79 10.22 -6.03
C ILE A 805 22.18 11.62 -6.19
N HIS A 806 21.16 11.99 -5.40
CA HIS A 806 20.58 13.34 -5.43
C HIS A 806 21.58 14.43 -5.08
N ALA A 807 22.44 14.19 -4.10
CA ALA A 807 23.49 15.11 -3.71
C ALA A 807 24.54 15.27 -4.83
N ALA A 808 24.94 14.16 -5.47
CA ALA A 808 25.83 14.18 -6.63
C ALA A 808 25.23 14.96 -7.82
N GLU A 809 23.93 14.81 -8.05
CA GLU A 809 23.21 15.50 -9.13
C GLU A 809 22.95 16.98 -8.81
N MET A 810 22.73 17.29 -7.53
CA MET A 810 22.61 18.67 -7.03
C MET A 810 23.92 19.43 -7.22
N ALA A 811 25.06 18.74 -7.14
CA ALA A 811 26.36 19.30 -7.50
C ALA A 811 26.49 19.64 -9.00
N GLU A 812 25.70 19.00 -9.87
CA GLU A 812 25.58 19.31 -11.30
C GLU A 812 24.45 20.32 -11.62
N GLY A 813 23.84 20.93 -10.60
CA GLY A 813 22.76 21.91 -10.73
C GLY A 813 21.36 21.30 -10.87
N LYS A 814 21.22 19.97 -10.75
CA LYS A 814 19.94 19.24 -10.83
C LYS A 814 19.43 18.94 -9.42
N SER A 815 18.32 19.56 -9.00
CA SER A 815 17.74 19.33 -7.66
C SER A 815 16.53 18.41 -7.75
N TYR A 816 16.56 17.29 -7.03
CA TYR A 816 15.45 16.35 -6.95
C TYR A 816 14.80 16.35 -5.57
N GLU A 817 13.52 16.00 -5.52
CA GLU A 817 12.78 15.88 -4.27
C GLU A 817 12.21 14.48 -4.11
N MET A 818 12.56 13.80 -3.03
CA MET A 818 12.14 12.44 -2.74
C MET A 818 11.05 12.42 -1.67
N LYS A 819 9.89 11.83 -1.98
CA LYS A 819 8.74 11.71 -1.08
C LYS A 819 8.20 10.29 -1.06
N LYS A 820 7.70 9.84 0.09
CA LYS A 820 6.84 8.65 0.14
C LYS A 820 5.43 9.03 -0.29
N GLU A 821 4.81 8.19 -1.10
CA GLU A 821 3.42 8.33 -1.55
C GLU A 821 2.69 7.00 -1.37
N GLU A 822 1.41 7.05 -1.02
CA GLU A 822 0.58 5.85 -0.92
C GLU A 822 -0.12 5.56 -2.26
N LEU A 823 -0.09 4.29 -2.68
CA LEU A 823 -0.79 3.78 -3.86
C LEU A 823 -1.78 2.68 -3.46
N GLY A 824 -3.08 2.89 -3.68
CA GLY A 824 -4.12 1.92 -3.31
C GLY A 824 -4.29 1.72 -1.79
N TYR A 825 -4.58 0.48 -1.36
CA TYR A 825 -4.69 0.13 0.07
C TYR A 825 -3.31 -0.18 0.65
N LYS A 826 -2.66 0.82 1.28
CA LYS A 826 -1.43 0.68 2.08
C LYS A 826 -0.15 0.25 1.33
N LYS A 827 -0.02 0.48 0.03
CA LYS A 827 1.24 0.24 -0.68
C LYS A 827 2.05 1.54 -0.73
N GLU A 828 3.12 1.62 0.06
CA GLU A 828 4.03 2.77 0.02
C GLU A 828 4.95 2.68 -1.21
N VAL A 829 5.11 3.80 -1.92
CA VAL A 829 6.04 3.94 -3.03
C VAL A 829 6.93 5.16 -2.81
N LEU A 830 8.17 5.10 -3.28
CA LEU A 830 9.08 6.23 -3.24
C LEU A 830 8.97 7.00 -4.55
N VAL A 831 8.75 8.30 -4.50
CA VAL A 831 8.57 9.18 -5.66
C VAL A 831 9.64 10.25 -5.65
N VAL A 832 10.41 10.33 -6.73
CA VAL A 832 11.40 11.38 -6.98
C VAL A 832 10.80 12.37 -7.98
N ARG A 833 10.84 13.66 -7.66
CA ARG A 833 10.23 14.75 -8.44
C ARG A 833 11.27 15.74 -8.96
N ARG A 834 10.79 16.74 -9.72
CA ARG A 834 11.53 17.86 -10.34
C ARG A 834 12.27 17.52 -11.63
N PHE A 835 11.67 16.68 -12.47
CA PHE A 835 12.10 16.49 -13.86
C PHE A 835 11.17 17.32 -14.75
N GLY A 836 11.69 18.29 -15.49
CA GLY A 836 10.88 19.17 -16.35
C GLY A 836 10.26 18.43 -17.54
N GLN A 837 10.89 17.33 -17.96
CA GLN A 837 10.53 16.52 -19.11
C GLN A 837 11.02 15.07 -18.96
N TYR A 838 10.59 14.20 -19.86
CA TYR A 838 10.93 12.78 -19.81
C TYR A 838 12.41 12.49 -20.01
N SER A 839 13.12 13.23 -20.87
CA SER A 839 14.55 13.02 -21.10
C SER A 839 15.34 13.11 -19.79
N GLU A 840 15.05 14.09 -18.93
CA GLU A 840 15.66 14.26 -17.61
C GLU A 840 15.33 13.10 -16.66
N ALA A 841 14.06 12.69 -16.61
CA ALA A 841 13.63 11.55 -15.79
C ALA A 841 14.23 10.23 -16.26
N SER A 842 14.41 10.06 -17.58
CA SER A 842 15.00 8.86 -18.19
C SER A 842 16.50 8.76 -17.91
N GLU A 843 17.23 9.88 -17.95
CA GLU A 843 18.65 9.93 -17.58
C GLU A 843 18.83 9.53 -16.11
N TYR A 844 17.96 10.04 -15.24
CA TYR A 844 17.95 9.69 -13.82
C TYR A 844 17.57 8.22 -13.57
N LEU A 845 16.54 7.71 -14.26
CA LEU A 845 16.14 6.30 -14.20
C LEU A 845 17.28 5.36 -14.60
N TYR A 846 17.96 5.67 -15.69
CA TYR A 846 19.10 4.88 -16.14
C TYR A 846 20.23 4.89 -15.09
N LYS A 847 20.50 6.05 -14.49
CA LYS A 847 21.51 6.23 -13.45
C LYS A 847 21.23 5.38 -12.21
N ILE A 848 19.99 5.39 -11.71
CA ILE A 848 19.62 4.59 -10.54
C ILE A 848 19.49 3.10 -10.87
N ALA A 849 19.06 2.75 -12.08
CA ALA A 849 18.94 1.37 -12.53
C ALA A 849 20.30 0.71 -12.83
N THR A 850 21.37 1.48 -12.98
CA THR A 850 22.74 0.98 -13.22
C THR A 850 23.68 1.19 -12.03
N ASP A 851 23.18 1.77 -10.93
CA ASP A 851 23.97 2.03 -9.73
C ASP A 851 24.25 0.73 -8.96
N LYS A 852 25.50 0.26 -9.01
CA LYS A 852 25.92 -1.01 -8.39
C LYS A 852 25.55 -1.14 -6.92
N PHE A 853 25.49 -0.05 -6.15
CA PHE A 853 25.15 -0.10 -4.72
C PHE A 853 23.64 -0.20 -4.50
N LEU A 854 22.83 0.57 -5.24
CA LEU A 854 21.37 0.40 -5.23
C LEU A 854 20.99 -1.02 -5.63
N LEU A 855 21.61 -1.52 -6.68
CA LEU A 855 21.40 -2.88 -7.18
C LEU A 855 21.81 -3.94 -6.15
N LYS A 856 22.93 -3.76 -5.45
CA LYS A 856 23.34 -4.66 -4.36
C LYS A 856 22.38 -4.65 -3.17
N ILE A 857 21.78 -3.50 -2.87
CA ILE A 857 20.77 -3.37 -1.78
C ILE A 857 19.46 -4.04 -2.19
N LEU A 858 19.09 -3.95 -3.47
CA LEU A 858 17.92 -4.61 -4.04
C LEU A 858 18.08 -6.14 -4.11
N GLY A 859 19.30 -6.65 -4.31
CA GLY A 859 19.56 -8.08 -4.35
C GLY A 859 18.75 -8.78 -5.46
N ASN A 860 18.17 -9.94 -5.13
CA ASN A 860 17.33 -10.75 -6.02
C ASN A 860 15.83 -10.42 -5.90
N GLU A 861 15.50 -9.36 -5.16
CA GLU A 861 14.11 -8.99 -4.89
C GLU A 861 13.43 -8.29 -6.07
N SER A 862 12.13 -8.52 -6.23
CA SER A 862 11.34 -7.90 -7.31
C SER A 862 11.07 -6.42 -7.03
N TYR A 863 11.66 -5.52 -7.82
CA TYR A 863 11.42 -4.07 -7.78
C TYR A 863 10.88 -3.55 -9.12
N ARG A 864 10.35 -2.32 -9.12
CA ARG A 864 9.95 -1.61 -10.36
C ARG A 864 10.29 -0.13 -10.27
N MET A 865 10.77 0.45 -11.37
CA MET A 865 11.13 1.87 -11.47
C MET A 865 10.65 2.41 -12.81
N PHE A 866 9.90 3.52 -12.85
CA PHE A 866 9.47 4.13 -14.11
C PHE A 866 9.21 5.63 -13.97
N ALA A 867 9.19 6.34 -15.10
CA ALA A 867 8.85 7.76 -15.15
C ALA A 867 7.36 7.92 -15.43
N ILE A 868 6.75 8.94 -14.84
CA ILE A 868 5.31 9.19 -14.94
C ILE A 868 4.98 10.67 -14.74
N SER A 869 4.05 11.20 -15.53
CA SER A 869 3.55 12.56 -15.33
C SER A 869 2.62 12.65 -14.11
N PRO A 870 2.50 13.81 -13.44
CA PRO A 870 1.57 14.00 -12.31
C PRO A 870 0.12 13.59 -12.64
N ASP A 871 -0.33 13.90 -13.86
CA ASP A 871 -1.67 13.55 -14.36
C ASP A 871 -1.82 12.03 -14.50
N ASN A 872 -0.85 11.35 -15.11
CA ASN A 872 -0.85 9.89 -15.22
C ASN A 872 -0.69 9.20 -13.87
N PHE A 873 0.05 9.77 -12.92
CA PHE A 873 0.19 9.23 -11.57
C PHE A 873 -1.13 9.30 -10.80
N SER A 874 -1.92 10.37 -11.00
CA SER A 874 -3.28 10.47 -10.46
C SER A 874 -4.21 9.39 -11.04
N ILE A 875 -4.07 9.08 -12.33
CA ILE A 875 -4.79 7.98 -12.99
C ILE A 875 -4.34 6.63 -12.45
N LEU A 876 -3.03 6.43 -12.26
CA LEU A 876 -2.46 5.22 -11.67
C LEU A 876 -2.96 4.99 -10.24
N LYS A 877 -3.00 6.02 -9.40
CA LYS A 877 -3.59 5.95 -8.05
C LYS A 877 -5.06 5.53 -8.07
N ARG A 878 -5.84 6.05 -9.04
CA ARG A 878 -7.27 5.74 -9.16
C ARG A 878 -7.52 4.33 -9.69
N LEU A 879 -6.73 3.87 -10.67
CA LEU A 879 -6.89 2.56 -11.30
C LEU A 879 -6.24 1.44 -10.48
N ASN A 880 -5.22 1.76 -9.67
CA ASN A 880 -4.40 0.82 -8.91
C ASN A 880 -3.87 -0.35 -9.76
N ASN A 881 -3.62 -0.10 -11.05
CA ASN A 881 -3.15 -1.07 -12.02
C ASN A 881 -1.78 -0.64 -12.55
N ILE A 882 -0.73 -1.13 -11.87
CA ILE A 882 0.66 -0.75 -12.16
C ILE A 882 1.12 -1.35 -13.48
N ASP A 883 0.74 -2.60 -13.76
CA ASP A 883 1.11 -3.29 -15.00
C ASP A 883 0.61 -2.54 -16.23
N GLN A 884 -0.64 -2.07 -16.19
CA GLN A 884 -1.21 -1.26 -17.28
C GLN A 884 -0.41 0.03 -17.55
N TYR A 885 0.13 0.67 -16.51
CA TYR A 885 0.96 1.85 -16.69
C TYR A 885 2.37 1.48 -17.17
N VAL A 886 2.96 0.39 -16.67
CA VAL A 886 4.29 -0.08 -17.10
C VAL A 886 4.27 -0.48 -18.56
N ASP A 887 3.22 -1.16 -19.03
CA ASP A 887 3.04 -1.49 -20.45
C ASP A 887 2.94 -0.23 -21.30
N PHE A 888 2.07 0.72 -20.88
CA PHE A 888 1.95 2.02 -21.53
C PHE A 888 3.29 2.78 -21.55
N PHE A 889 4.04 2.79 -20.45
CA PHE A 889 5.34 3.44 -20.35
C PHE A 889 6.36 2.80 -21.29
N THR A 890 6.48 1.48 -21.25
CA THR A 890 7.41 0.70 -22.08
C THR A 890 7.14 0.90 -23.57
N GLU A 891 5.86 0.90 -23.98
CA GLU A 891 5.47 1.06 -25.38
C GLU A 891 5.65 2.48 -25.93
N ASN A 892 5.51 3.50 -25.09
CA ASN A 892 5.39 4.89 -25.57
C ASN A 892 6.62 5.75 -25.25
N TYR A 893 7.47 5.33 -24.31
CA TYR A 893 8.60 6.12 -23.80
C TYR A 893 9.98 5.58 -24.20
N PHE A 894 10.05 4.39 -24.82
CA PHE A 894 11.27 3.82 -25.38
C PHE A 894 11.13 3.59 -26.88
N GLU A 895 12.21 3.79 -27.62
CA GLU A 895 12.28 3.49 -29.07
C GLU A 895 12.35 1.98 -29.32
N ASP A 896 13.00 1.24 -28.40
CA ASP A 896 13.05 -0.21 -28.36
C ASP A 896 12.42 -0.73 -27.06
N ARG A 897 11.40 -1.60 -27.18
CA ARG A 897 10.69 -2.23 -26.06
C ARG A 897 11.66 -2.91 -25.08
N TYR A 898 12.75 -3.48 -25.59
CA TYR A 898 13.76 -4.14 -24.78
C TYR A 898 14.48 -3.19 -23.81
N GLN A 899 14.65 -1.91 -24.17
CA GLN A 899 15.24 -0.91 -23.25
C GLN A 899 14.30 -0.56 -22.10
N GLY A 900 13.01 -0.45 -22.38
CA GLY A 900 12.01 -0.21 -21.34
C GLY A 900 11.88 -1.38 -20.38
N GLU A 901 11.83 -2.61 -20.92
CA GLU A 901 11.76 -3.84 -20.12
C GLU A 901 12.99 -4.03 -19.20
N LYS A 902 14.18 -3.57 -19.60
CA LYS A 902 15.39 -3.56 -18.74
C LYS A 902 15.27 -2.67 -17.50
N ILE A 903 14.55 -1.55 -17.60
CA ILE A 903 14.43 -0.56 -16.52
C ILE A 903 13.25 -0.89 -15.60
N VAL A 904 12.21 -1.54 -16.14
CA VAL A 904 10.94 -1.82 -15.42
C VAL A 904 10.76 -3.29 -15.02
N GLY A 905 11.63 -4.20 -15.45
CA GLY A 905 11.54 -5.65 -15.24
C GLY A 905 12.01 -6.14 -13.87
N LYS A 906 11.50 -7.31 -13.44
CA LYS A 906 11.69 -7.93 -12.11
C LYS A 906 13.15 -8.16 -11.64
N TRP A 907 14.18 -8.03 -12.49
CA TRP A 907 15.54 -8.53 -12.24
C TRP A 907 16.66 -7.70 -12.94
N GLY A 908 16.68 -6.37 -12.80
CA GLY A 908 17.61 -5.50 -13.54
C GLY A 908 19.12 -5.69 -13.29
N THR A 909 19.55 -6.65 -12.47
CA THR A 909 20.97 -6.97 -12.17
C THR A 909 21.57 -8.09 -13.02
N ALA A 910 20.81 -9.14 -13.37
CA ALA A 910 21.39 -10.35 -13.97
C ALA A 910 21.72 -10.21 -15.47
N ALA A 911 20.97 -9.38 -16.21
CA ALA A 911 21.07 -9.26 -17.67
C ALA A 911 22.35 -8.58 -18.19
N HIS A 912 23.24 -8.12 -17.30
CA HIS A 912 24.45 -7.37 -17.65
C HIS A 912 25.76 -8.15 -17.49
N VAL A 913 25.72 -9.37 -16.92
CA VAL A 913 26.94 -10.13 -16.55
C VAL A 913 27.27 -11.23 -17.56
N PHE A 914 26.29 -11.77 -18.26
CA PHE A 914 26.46 -12.92 -19.17
C PHE A 914 26.21 -12.53 -20.63
N ASN A 915 27.04 -13.04 -21.53
CA ASN A 915 26.97 -12.76 -22.98
C ASN A 915 26.64 -14.03 -23.77
N ASN A 916 25.79 -13.92 -24.81
CA ASN A 916 25.46 -15.04 -25.70
C ASN A 916 26.34 -14.99 -26.95
N GLU A 917 27.46 -15.71 -26.94
CA GLU A 917 28.41 -15.76 -28.05
C GLU A 917 28.39 -17.12 -28.74
N GLU A 918 27.60 -17.26 -29.81
CA GLU A 918 27.28 -18.57 -30.38
C GLU A 918 28.47 -19.30 -31.02
N GLN A 919 29.50 -18.55 -31.43
CA GLN A 919 30.71 -19.06 -32.09
C GLN A 919 31.85 -19.35 -31.11
N GLU A 920 31.72 -18.93 -29.84
CA GLU A 920 32.72 -19.26 -28.83
C GLU A 920 32.69 -20.75 -28.47
N ASN A 921 33.80 -21.22 -27.93
CA ASN A 921 33.86 -22.57 -27.41
C ASN A 921 33.04 -22.68 -26.11
N HIS A 922 32.18 -23.68 -26.00
CA HIS A 922 31.31 -23.91 -24.84
C HIS A 922 31.80 -25.10 -24.01
N HIS A 923 31.38 -25.11 -22.76
CA HIS A 923 31.56 -26.18 -21.79
C HIS A 923 30.20 -26.73 -21.41
N PHE A 924 30.15 -28.01 -21.06
CA PHE A 924 29.00 -28.62 -20.42
C PHE A 924 29.31 -28.71 -18.94
N VAL A 925 28.36 -28.29 -18.11
CA VAL A 925 28.49 -28.31 -16.67
C VAL A 925 27.37 -29.14 -16.07
N LEU A 926 27.75 -30.07 -15.20
CA LEU A 926 26.86 -30.78 -14.30
C LEU A 926 27.19 -30.34 -12.88
N ALA A 927 26.29 -29.56 -12.26
CA ALA A 927 26.40 -29.17 -10.87
C ALA A 927 25.64 -30.18 -10.00
N VAL A 928 26.30 -30.69 -8.96
CA VAL A 928 25.76 -31.74 -8.06
C VAL A 928 26.03 -31.37 -6.61
N PRO A 929 25.24 -31.88 -5.64
CA PRO A 929 25.45 -31.60 -4.23
C PRO A 929 26.76 -32.19 -3.72
N PHE A 930 27.46 -31.43 -2.89
CA PHE A 930 28.78 -31.80 -2.39
C PHE A 930 28.73 -33.11 -1.60
N ARG A 931 29.48 -34.13 -2.07
CA ARG A 931 29.61 -35.48 -1.47
C ARG A 931 28.37 -36.38 -1.52
N GLU A 932 27.29 -36.01 -2.20
CA GLU A 932 26.11 -36.88 -2.32
C GLU A 932 26.23 -37.90 -3.47
N VAL A 933 27.06 -37.60 -4.46
CA VAL A 933 27.25 -38.46 -5.64
C VAL A 933 28.68 -38.96 -5.80
N ASN A 934 28.82 -40.16 -6.37
CA ASN A 934 30.12 -40.68 -6.77
C ASN A 934 30.56 -40.03 -8.10
N THR A 935 31.24 -38.89 -7.99
CA THR A 935 31.72 -38.10 -9.12
C THR A 935 32.61 -38.89 -10.08
N LYS A 936 33.33 -39.91 -9.61
CA LYS A 936 34.16 -40.76 -10.47
C LYS A 936 33.30 -41.58 -11.44
N ARG A 937 32.23 -42.18 -10.94
CA ARG A 937 31.26 -42.93 -11.78
C ARG A 937 30.51 -42.01 -12.74
N ILE A 938 30.22 -40.77 -12.33
CA ILE A 938 29.61 -39.77 -13.20
C ILE A 938 30.55 -39.40 -14.34
N VAL A 939 31.83 -39.16 -14.06
CA VAL A 939 32.84 -38.88 -15.11
C VAL A 939 33.01 -40.08 -16.04
N GLU A 940 33.03 -41.32 -15.53
CA GLU A 940 33.05 -42.55 -16.35
C GLU A 940 31.82 -42.61 -17.28
N ALA A 941 30.63 -42.29 -16.78
CA ALA A 941 29.40 -42.26 -17.58
C ALA A 941 29.39 -41.15 -18.64
N LEU A 942 29.97 -39.97 -18.35
CA LEU A 942 30.12 -38.89 -19.32
C LEU A 942 31.17 -39.24 -20.39
N GLN A 943 32.25 -39.94 -20.04
CA GLN A 943 33.27 -40.43 -20.98
C GLN A 943 32.75 -41.47 -21.96
N GLU A 944 31.71 -42.24 -21.60
CA GLU A 944 31.03 -43.14 -22.54
C GLU A 944 30.30 -42.38 -23.67
N VAL A 945 29.91 -41.12 -23.45
CA VAL A 945 29.21 -40.29 -24.45
C VAL A 945 30.19 -39.78 -25.51
N ASP A 946 31.35 -39.29 -25.09
CA ASP A 946 32.49 -39.01 -25.97
C ASP A 946 33.81 -39.03 -25.18
N PRO A 947 34.74 -39.97 -25.48
CA PRO A 947 35.99 -40.13 -24.74
C PRO A 947 37.05 -39.06 -25.04
N ALA A 948 36.83 -38.18 -26.02
CA ALA A 948 37.81 -37.18 -26.44
C ALA A 948 37.84 -35.91 -25.55
N PHE A 949 36.84 -35.70 -24.68
CA PHE A 949 36.75 -34.48 -23.89
C PHE A 949 37.55 -34.51 -22.58
N THR A 950 37.93 -33.31 -22.12
CA THR A 950 38.66 -33.11 -20.86
C THR A 950 37.73 -32.67 -19.75
N PHE A 951 37.97 -33.16 -18.53
CA PHE A 951 37.10 -32.96 -17.37
C PHE A 951 37.84 -32.19 -16.27
N GLU A 952 37.17 -31.20 -15.69
CA GLU A 952 37.60 -30.52 -14.47
C GLU A 952 36.53 -30.65 -13.40
N LYS A 953 36.97 -30.86 -12.15
CA LYS A 953 36.14 -30.95 -10.96
C LYS A 953 36.53 -29.82 -10.03
N GLY A 954 35.55 -29.08 -9.49
CA GLY A 954 35.83 -28.03 -8.52
C GLY A 954 34.62 -27.67 -7.68
N ASP A 955 34.87 -27.32 -6.42
CA ASP A 955 33.84 -26.83 -5.50
C ASP A 955 33.31 -25.48 -6.00
N TYR A 956 31.99 -25.34 -6.10
CA TYR A 956 31.34 -24.07 -6.46
C TYR A 956 31.12 -23.21 -5.23
N ASN A 957 30.47 -23.80 -4.22
CA ASN A 957 30.21 -23.22 -2.91
C ASN A 957 30.19 -24.34 -1.87
N ARG A 958 29.66 -24.09 -0.67
CA ARG A 958 29.62 -25.10 0.41
C ARG A 958 28.70 -26.29 0.11
N ASP A 959 27.79 -26.14 -0.85
CA ASP A 959 26.68 -27.07 -1.07
C ASP A 959 26.80 -27.77 -2.44
N LEU A 960 27.49 -27.19 -3.42
CA LEU A 960 27.56 -27.66 -4.80
C LEU A 960 28.99 -27.85 -5.31
N GLU A 961 29.15 -28.88 -6.14
CA GLU A 961 30.36 -29.21 -6.88
C GLU A 961 30.08 -29.21 -8.38
N LEU A 962 30.98 -28.63 -9.19
CA LEU A 962 30.85 -28.60 -10.65
C LEU A 962 31.71 -29.68 -11.29
N ILE A 963 31.11 -30.44 -12.20
CA ILE A 963 31.79 -31.32 -13.15
C ILE A 963 31.71 -30.64 -14.51
N VAL A 964 32.85 -30.12 -14.98
CA VAL A 964 32.96 -29.33 -16.21
C VAL A 964 33.62 -30.14 -17.31
N VAL A 965 32.90 -30.36 -18.41
CA VAL A 965 33.43 -30.94 -19.65
C VAL A 965 33.84 -29.79 -20.57
N LYS A 966 35.14 -29.65 -20.79
CA LYS A 966 35.70 -28.51 -21.51
C LYS A 966 35.79 -28.74 -23.02
N HIS A 967 35.73 -27.63 -23.74
CA HIS A 967 36.04 -27.52 -25.17
C HIS A 967 35.14 -28.30 -26.14
N ILE A 968 33.82 -28.26 -25.94
CA ILE A 968 32.86 -29.02 -26.77
C ILE A 968 32.72 -28.45 -28.18
N GLY A 969 33.05 -27.16 -28.36
CA GLY A 969 32.93 -26.44 -29.62
C GLY A 969 31.88 -25.33 -29.55
N ASN A 970 31.35 -24.93 -30.70
CA ASN A 970 30.37 -23.84 -30.76
C ASN A 970 29.02 -24.24 -30.13
N LYS A 971 28.12 -23.26 -29.98
CA LYS A 971 26.81 -23.47 -29.33
C LYS A 971 26.03 -24.66 -29.90
N LYS A 972 26.08 -24.89 -31.21
CA LYS A 972 25.39 -26.01 -31.85
C LYS A 972 25.99 -27.35 -31.43
N GLN A 973 27.32 -27.48 -31.50
CA GLN A 973 28.03 -28.69 -31.07
C GLN A 973 27.80 -28.99 -29.60
N ALA A 974 27.74 -27.94 -28.76
CA ALA A 974 27.46 -28.07 -27.35
C ALA A 974 26.02 -28.52 -27.06
N LEU A 975 25.03 -28.02 -27.80
CA LEU A 975 23.64 -28.49 -27.71
C LEU A 975 23.49 -29.94 -28.19
N ASP A 976 24.19 -30.34 -29.26
CA ASP A 976 24.21 -31.71 -29.76
C ASP A 976 24.82 -32.66 -28.71
N TYR A 977 25.94 -32.26 -28.10
CA TYR A 977 26.58 -33.01 -27.01
C TYR A 977 25.67 -33.10 -25.78
N MET A 978 25.07 -31.99 -25.34
CA MET A 978 24.12 -31.99 -24.23
C MET A 978 22.95 -32.93 -24.49
N SER A 979 22.40 -32.94 -25.71
CA SER A 979 21.34 -33.89 -26.09
C SER A 979 21.79 -35.35 -25.99
N ALA A 980 23.02 -35.67 -26.41
CA ALA A 980 23.58 -37.01 -26.29
C ALA A 980 23.78 -37.42 -24.81
N VAL A 981 24.27 -36.51 -23.98
CA VAL A 981 24.42 -36.73 -22.52
C VAL A 981 23.07 -36.97 -21.85
N LEU A 982 22.05 -36.16 -22.18
CA LEU A 982 20.70 -36.28 -21.61
C LEU A 982 20.00 -37.60 -21.98
N LYS A 983 20.46 -38.32 -23.02
CA LYS A 983 19.98 -39.65 -23.40
C LYS A 983 20.71 -40.80 -22.71
N ASN A 984 21.77 -40.52 -21.94
CA ASN A 984 22.55 -41.56 -21.26
C ASN A 984 21.82 -42.04 -19.99
N LYS A 985 21.10 -43.15 -20.11
CA LYS A 985 20.34 -43.75 -19.00
C LYS A 985 21.20 -44.06 -17.77
N LYS A 986 22.43 -44.55 -17.96
CA LYS A 986 23.33 -44.88 -16.84
C LYS A 986 23.70 -43.64 -16.00
N LEU A 987 23.86 -42.49 -16.64
CA LEU A 987 24.17 -41.24 -15.94
C LEU A 987 23.01 -40.83 -15.02
N PHE A 988 21.77 -40.88 -15.51
CA PHE A 988 20.61 -40.49 -14.71
C PHE A 988 20.20 -41.53 -13.66
N ASP A 989 20.52 -42.81 -13.87
CA ASP A 989 20.41 -43.82 -12.81
C ASP A 989 21.36 -43.50 -11.64
N LEU A 990 22.54 -42.91 -11.91
CA LEU A 990 23.49 -42.46 -10.88
C LEU A 990 23.08 -41.15 -10.19
N LEU A 991 22.29 -40.32 -10.87
CA LEU A 991 21.75 -39.05 -10.36
C LEU A 991 20.34 -39.19 -9.76
N ALA A 992 19.79 -40.42 -9.71
CA ALA A 992 18.44 -40.66 -9.24
C ALA A 992 18.31 -40.27 -7.75
N GLY A 993 17.40 -39.33 -7.47
CA GLY A 993 17.15 -38.84 -6.11
C GLY A 993 18.14 -37.77 -5.61
N VAL A 994 18.93 -37.17 -6.51
CA VAL A 994 19.88 -36.10 -6.21
C VAL A 994 19.46 -34.83 -6.94
N ASP A 995 19.52 -33.68 -6.26
CA ASP A 995 19.22 -32.37 -6.88
C ASP A 995 20.42 -31.88 -7.69
N TYR A 996 20.33 -31.95 -9.03
CA TYR A 996 21.41 -31.56 -9.93
C TYR A 996 20.96 -30.52 -10.99
N GLU A 997 21.93 -29.77 -11.51
CA GLU A 997 21.75 -28.79 -12.59
C GLU A 997 22.63 -29.14 -13.79
N VAL A 998 22.09 -29.00 -15.00
CA VAL A 998 22.82 -29.22 -16.26
C VAL A 998 22.68 -27.99 -17.14
N PHE A 999 23.81 -27.43 -17.58
CA PHE A 999 23.81 -26.26 -18.45
C PHE A 999 25.06 -26.19 -19.34
N LEU A 1000 24.95 -25.42 -20.42
CA LEU A 1000 26.07 -25.07 -21.28
C LEU A 1000 26.55 -23.68 -20.94
N ILE A 1001 27.86 -23.46 -20.99
CA ILE A 1001 28.45 -22.18 -20.59
C ILE A 1001 29.75 -21.89 -21.34
N THR A 1002 29.98 -20.64 -21.73
CA THR A 1002 31.28 -20.22 -22.29
C THR A 1002 32.30 -20.02 -21.16
N PRO A 1003 33.62 -20.14 -21.41
CA PRO A 1003 34.65 -19.89 -20.40
C PRO A 1003 34.52 -18.53 -19.72
N HIS A 1004 34.15 -17.48 -20.47
CA HIS A 1004 33.92 -16.14 -19.93
C HIS A 1004 32.75 -16.13 -18.94
N ASN A 1005 31.61 -16.70 -19.33
CA ASN A 1005 30.44 -16.77 -18.48
C ASN A 1005 30.65 -17.67 -17.26
N LEU A 1006 31.43 -18.75 -17.40
CA LEU A 1006 31.77 -19.65 -16.28
C LEU A 1006 32.59 -18.93 -15.22
N LYS A 1007 33.59 -18.16 -15.65
CA LYS A 1007 34.38 -17.32 -14.75
C LYS A 1007 33.50 -16.28 -14.06
N ALA A 1008 32.62 -15.60 -14.81
CA ALA A 1008 31.70 -14.62 -14.24
C ALA A 1008 30.69 -15.26 -13.25
N MET A 1009 30.19 -16.45 -13.55
CA MET A 1009 29.27 -17.20 -12.68
C MET A 1009 29.96 -17.67 -11.38
N GLN A 1010 31.23 -18.06 -11.45
CA GLN A 1010 32.03 -18.48 -10.30
C GLN A 1010 32.47 -17.29 -9.43
N GLU A 1011 32.96 -16.19 -10.03
CA GLU A 1011 33.42 -15.01 -9.27
C GLU A 1011 32.29 -14.29 -8.51
N ASN A 1012 31.06 -14.39 -8.99
CA ASN A 1012 29.91 -13.69 -8.41
C ASN A 1012 28.92 -14.62 -7.68
N GLU A 1013 29.18 -15.94 -7.64
CA GLU A 1013 28.24 -16.95 -7.13
C GLU A 1013 26.84 -16.88 -7.79
N TYR A 1014 26.78 -16.54 -9.07
CA TYR A 1014 25.55 -16.28 -9.85
C TYR A 1014 25.02 -17.51 -10.61
N LEU A 1015 24.92 -18.67 -9.95
CA LEU A 1015 24.44 -19.90 -10.59
C LEU A 1015 22.97 -19.77 -11.01
N GLU A 1016 22.10 -19.26 -10.14
CA GLU A 1016 20.67 -19.12 -10.44
C GLU A 1016 20.41 -18.12 -11.59
N GLU A 1017 21.14 -17.02 -11.60
CA GLU A 1017 21.09 -15.99 -12.63
C GLU A 1017 21.62 -16.52 -13.96
N TYR A 1018 22.68 -17.34 -13.92
CA TYR A 1018 23.21 -17.98 -15.11
C TYR A 1018 22.24 -19.03 -15.67
N LEU A 1019 21.62 -19.85 -14.83
CA LEU A 1019 20.61 -20.84 -15.25
C LEU A 1019 19.45 -20.16 -15.97
N LYS A 1020 19.01 -19.00 -15.49
CA LYS A 1020 17.99 -18.20 -16.16
C LYS A 1020 18.46 -17.64 -17.50
N PHE A 1021 19.68 -17.13 -17.58
CA PHE A 1021 20.30 -16.71 -18.85
C PHE A 1021 20.41 -17.90 -19.83
N PHE A 1022 20.81 -19.06 -19.33
CA PHE A 1022 20.92 -20.29 -20.10
C PHE A 1022 19.56 -20.72 -20.66
N ASP A 1023 18.51 -20.72 -19.84
CA ASP A 1023 17.14 -21.00 -20.26
C ASP A 1023 16.69 -20.08 -21.40
N ASP A 1024 16.94 -18.77 -21.26
CA ASP A 1024 16.51 -17.75 -22.21
C ASP A 1024 17.25 -17.81 -23.55
N HIS A 1025 18.53 -18.19 -23.56
CA HIS A 1025 19.38 -18.13 -24.74
C HIS A 1025 19.71 -19.49 -25.38
N TYR A 1026 19.51 -20.60 -24.66
CA TYR A 1026 19.84 -21.96 -25.13
C TYR A 1026 18.63 -22.90 -25.18
N LEU A 1027 17.69 -22.82 -24.25
CA LEU A 1027 16.59 -23.80 -24.15
C LEU A 1027 15.25 -23.33 -24.73
N LYS A 1028 14.88 -22.05 -24.63
CA LYS A 1028 13.60 -21.52 -25.15
C LYS A 1028 13.40 -21.75 -26.65
N SER A 1029 14.47 -21.79 -27.44
CA SER A 1029 14.43 -22.07 -28.89
C SER A 1029 14.54 -23.56 -29.23
N ALA A 1030 14.90 -24.42 -28.27
CA ALA A 1030 15.26 -25.80 -28.52
C ALA A 1030 14.13 -26.81 -28.26
N GLY A 1031 13.10 -26.45 -27.48
CA GLY A 1031 11.77 -27.08 -27.37
C GLY A 1031 11.64 -28.55 -26.91
N ALA A 1032 12.61 -29.41 -27.25
CA ALA A 1032 12.58 -30.86 -27.06
C ALA A 1032 13.80 -31.40 -26.29
N ILE A 1033 14.72 -30.54 -25.85
CA ILE A 1033 15.91 -30.96 -25.10
C ILE A 1033 15.51 -31.15 -23.64
N GLY A 1034 15.47 -32.39 -23.15
CA GLY A 1034 15.12 -32.73 -21.76
C GLY A 1034 15.42 -34.20 -21.45
N VAL A 1035 15.11 -34.65 -20.24
CA VAL A 1035 15.29 -36.05 -19.84
C VAL A 1035 14.15 -36.88 -20.41
N GLU A 1036 14.45 -37.79 -21.35
CA GLU A 1036 13.47 -38.71 -21.94
C GLU A 1036 13.15 -39.85 -20.95
N ASP A 1037 11.86 -40.06 -20.66
CA ASP A 1037 11.36 -41.21 -19.89
C ASP A 1037 10.09 -41.80 -20.52
N GLY A 1038 10.25 -42.95 -21.16
CA GLY A 1038 9.20 -43.57 -21.98
C GLY A 1038 8.84 -42.68 -23.17
N ASP A 1039 7.57 -42.29 -23.23
CA ASP A 1039 7.03 -41.44 -24.30
C ASP A 1039 7.10 -39.94 -24.00
N TYR A 1040 7.52 -39.57 -22.78
CA TYR A 1040 7.44 -38.20 -22.29
C TYR A 1040 8.83 -37.63 -21.99
N ILE A 1041 8.95 -36.31 -22.10
CA ILE A 1041 10.20 -35.57 -21.93
C ILE A 1041 10.08 -34.66 -20.73
N TYR A 1042 10.94 -34.82 -19.73
CA TYR A 1042 11.01 -33.93 -18.58
C TYR A 1042 11.97 -32.78 -18.86
N ASN A 1043 11.44 -31.56 -18.89
CA ASN A 1043 12.22 -30.35 -18.93
C ASN A 1043 11.53 -29.31 -18.04
N LYS A 1044 12.23 -28.86 -16.99
CA LYS A 1044 11.70 -27.90 -16.01
C LYS A 1044 11.63 -26.46 -16.53
N SER A 1045 12.48 -26.10 -17.49
CA SER A 1045 12.69 -24.73 -17.97
C SER A 1045 11.77 -24.31 -19.12
N VAL A 1046 11.02 -25.23 -19.72
CA VAL A 1046 10.09 -24.92 -20.82
C VAL A 1046 8.71 -24.50 -20.32
N ALA A 1047 7.93 -23.87 -21.21
CA ALA A 1047 6.57 -23.50 -20.89
C ALA A 1047 5.72 -24.72 -20.50
N HIS A 1048 5.09 -24.61 -19.33
CA HIS A 1048 4.21 -25.63 -18.78
C HIS A 1048 2.75 -25.15 -18.81
N LYS A 1049 1.85 -26.11 -18.61
CA LYS A 1049 0.41 -25.94 -18.58
C LYS A 1049 -0.16 -26.71 -17.41
N PHE A 1050 -1.20 -26.15 -16.81
CA PHE A 1050 -2.04 -26.88 -15.87
C PHE A 1050 -3.19 -27.51 -16.63
N VAL A 1051 -3.43 -28.80 -16.40
CA VAL A 1051 -4.54 -29.54 -16.99
C VAL A 1051 -5.45 -30.05 -15.88
N LEU A 1052 -6.74 -29.78 -16.02
CA LEU A 1052 -7.81 -30.39 -15.26
C LEU A 1052 -8.60 -31.33 -16.19
N PHE A 1053 -8.49 -32.61 -15.92
CA PHE A 1053 -9.16 -33.70 -16.62
C PHE A 1053 -10.44 -34.07 -15.89
N TYR A 1054 -11.60 -34.03 -16.57
CA TYR A 1054 -12.91 -34.28 -15.96
C TYR A 1054 -13.90 -34.90 -16.94
N PRO A 1055 -14.98 -35.56 -16.47
CA PRO A 1055 -15.98 -36.16 -17.34
C PRO A 1055 -16.78 -35.10 -18.11
N ASN A 1056 -17.11 -35.37 -19.37
CA ASN A 1056 -17.87 -34.48 -20.26
C ASN A 1056 -19.31 -34.16 -19.77
N THR A 1057 -19.76 -34.79 -18.68
CA THR A 1057 -21.03 -34.51 -18.00
C THR A 1057 -21.00 -33.16 -17.25
N ILE A 1058 -19.82 -32.59 -17.04
CA ILE A 1058 -19.62 -31.29 -16.40
C ILE A 1058 -19.67 -30.18 -17.45
N ASP A 1059 -20.45 -29.13 -17.17
CA ASP A 1059 -20.53 -27.96 -18.04
C ASP A 1059 -19.17 -27.23 -18.14
N PRO A 1060 -18.50 -27.29 -19.31
CA PRO A 1060 -17.17 -26.74 -19.49
C PRO A 1060 -17.16 -25.21 -19.41
N TYR A 1061 -18.27 -24.54 -19.73
CA TYR A 1061 -18.38 -23.08 -19.64
C TYR A 1061 -18.44 -22.62 -18.20
N ARG A 1062 -19.20 -23.33 -17.36
CA ARG A 1062 -19.31 -23.01 -15.94
C ARG A 1062 -17.99 -23.22 -15.22
N LEU A 1063 -17.27 -24.30 -15.52
CA LEU A 1063 -15.94 -24.57 -14.96
C LEU A 1063 -14.93 -23.52 -15.42
N LYS A 1064 -14.97 -23.17 -16.71
CA LYS A 1064 -14.16 -22.09 -17.30
C LYS A 1064 -14.40 -20.76 -16.61
N THR A 1065 -15.64 -20.32 -16.39
CA THR A 1065 -15.93 -19.05 -15.70
C THR A 1065 -15.38 -19.02 -14.28
N ILE A 1066 -15.48 -20.13 -13.53
CA ILE A 1066 -14.96 -20.21 -12.15
C ILE A 1066 -13.44 -20.07 -12.13
N PHE A 1067 -12.74 -20.70 -13.07
CA PHE A 1067 -11.29 -20.60 -13.17
C PHE A 1067 -10.84 -19.26 -13.79
N GLU A 1068 -11.61 -18.66 -14.70
CA GLU A 1068 -11.37 -17.31 -15.23
C GLU A 1068 -11.52 -16.24 -14.13
N GLU A 1069 -12.49 -16.37 -13.23
CA GLU A 1069 -12.64 -15.49 -12.06
C GLU A 1069 -11.50 -15.65 -11.04
N PHE A 1070 -10.85 -16.83 -11.02
CA PHE A 1070 -9.73 -17.13 -10.13
C PHE A 1070 -8.36 -16.73 -10.73
N ASN A 1071 -8.21 -16.80 -12.05
CA ASN A 1071 -6.96 -16.56 -12.75
C ASN A 1071 -6.60 -15.07 -12.79
N PHE A 1072 -5.29 -14.79 -12.76
CA PHE A 1072 -4.74 -13.44 -12.95
C PHE A 1072 -4.58 -13.11 -14.44
N ALA A 1073 -4.40 -11.82 -14.77
CA ALA A 1073 -4.14 -11.37 -16.13
C ALA A 1073 -2.87 -12.03 -16.70
N GLY A 1074 -2.94 -12.53 -17.94
CA GLY A 1074 -1.82 -13.17 -18.64
C GLY A 1074 -1.92 -14.69 -18.80
N LEU A 1075 -2.80 -15.38 -18.04
CA LEU A 1075 -3.09 -16.80 -18.24
C LEU A 1075 -4.21 -17.00 -19.25
N THR A 1076 -4.05 -17.97 -20.14
CA THR A 1076 -5.06 -18.33 -21.15
C THR A 1076 -5.72 -19.65 -20.76
N LEU A 1077 -7.04 -19.72 -20.88
CA LEU A 1077 -7.82 -20.89 -20.50
C LEU A 1077 -8.59 -21.43 -21.70
N ASN A 1078 -8.23 -22.65 -22.09
CA ASN A 1078 -8.81 -23.37 -23.21
C ASN A 1078 -9.44 -24.67 -22.71
N ASN A 1079 -10.61 -25.02 -23.25
CA ASN A 1079 -11.17 -26.36 -23.07
C ASN A 1079 -10.91 -27.16 -24.35
N LEU A 1080 -10.38 -28.35 -24.18
CA LEU A 1080 -10.08 -29.30 -25.24
C LEU A 1080 -10.86 -30.58 -24.95
N LYS A 1081 -11.47 -31.16 -25.99
CA LYS A 1081 -12.07 -32.49 -25.89
C LYS A 1081 -10.96 -33.53 -25.92
N PHE A 1082 -10.90 -34.44 -24.95
CA PHE A 1082 -9.85 -35.45 -24.86
C PHE A 1082 -10.27 -36.76 -25.52
N ASP A 1083 -11.41 -37.30 -25.10
CA ASP A 1083 -12.04 -38.51 -25.67
C ASP A 1083 -13.57 -38.37 -25.72
N GLU A 1084 -14.30 -39.48 -25.85
CA GLU A 1084 -15.76 -39.45 -25.92
C GLU A 1084 -16.42 -39.20 -24.56
N GLU A 1085 -15.72 -39.44 -23.46
CA GLU A 1085 -16.24 -39.42 -22.09
C GLU A 1085 -15.63 -38.29 -21.24
N HIS A 1086 -14.52 -37.69 -21.67
CA HIS A 1086 -13.74 -36.73 -20.89
C HIS A 1086 -13.30 -35.49 -21.68
N ASP A 1087 -13.26 -34.37 -20.96
CA ASP A 1087 -12.75 -33.07 -21.40
C ASP A 1087 -11.55 -32.64 -20.55
N CYS A 1088 -10.67 -31.83 -21.16
CA CYS A 1088 -9.52 -31.21 -20.53
C CYS A 1088 -9.69 -29.69 -20.50
N MET A 1089 -9.65 -29.10 -19.31
CA MET A 1089 -9.44 -27.66 -19.17
C MET A 1089 -7.95 -27.40 -19.00
N VAL A 1090 -7.39 -26.64 -19.93
CA VAL A 1090 -5.96 -26.33 -20.03
C VAL A 1090 -5.74 -24.85 -19.74
N VAL A 1091 -4.99 -24.58 -18.67
CA VAL A 1091 -4.52 -23.24 -18.33
C VAL A 1091 -3.07 -23.13 -18.80
N SER A 1092 -2.79 -22.17 -19.68
CA SER A 1092 -1.48 -21.92 -20.28
C SER A 1092 -0.99 -20.51 -19.93
N GLY A 1093 0.32 -20.28 -20.04
CA GLY A 1093 0.95 -19.00 -19.70
C GLY A 1093 1.99 -19.10 -18.59
N PHE A 1094 2.37 -20.32 -18.18
CA PHE A 1094 3.48 -20.57 -17.27
C PHE A 1094 4.76 -20.75 -18.08
N ASN A 1095 5.81 -20.03 -17.72
CA ASN A 1095 7.07 -20.06 -18.46
C ASN A 1095 7.95 -21.26 -18.10
N ASN A 1096 7.75 -21.85 -16.92
CA ASN A 1096 8.54 -22.96 -16.38
C ASN A 1096 7.73 -23.81 -15.38
N LYS A 1097 8.35 -24.87 -14.86
CA LYS A 1097 7.78 -25.82 -13.89
C LYS A 1097 7.36 -25.10 -12.61
N GLU A 1098 8.18 -24.20 -12.07
CA GLU A 1098 7.96 -23.57 -10.76
C GLU A 1098 6.74 -22.66 -10.78
N GLU A 1099 6.53 -21.89 -11.86
CA GLU A 1099 5.31 -21.11 -12.05
C GLU A 1099 4.07 -22.00 -12.13
N ALA A 1100 4.14 -23.09 -12.92
CA ALA A 1100 3.04 -24.03 -13.07
C ALA A 1100 2.72 -24.78 -11.77
N MET A 1101 3.73 -25.19 -10.99
CA MET A 1101 3.57 -25.90 -9.72
C MET A 1101 3.08 -24.99 -8.58
N ARG A 1102 3.47 -23.72 -8.57
CA ARG A 1102 2.86 -22.71 -7.67
C ARG A 1102 1.38 -22.52 -7.98
N TYR A 1103 1.02 -22.46 -9.25
CA TYR A 1103 -0.38 -22.41 -9.66
C TYR A 1103 -1.13 -23.70 -9.26
N PHE A 1104 -0.54 -24.87 -9.52
CA PHE A 1104 -1.08 -26.19 -9.15
C PHE A 1104 -1.43 -26.27 -7.66
N THR A 1105 -0.47 -25.95 -6.79
CA THR A 1105 -0.64 -25.98 -5.32
C THR A 1105 -1.70 -24.97 -4.85
N THR A 1106 -1.70 -23.76 -5.42
CA THR A 1106 -2.70 -22.72 -5.08
C THR A 1106 -4.11 -23.13 -5.50
N VAL A 1107 -4.27 -23.70 -6.70
CA VAL A 1107 -5.55 -24.18 -7.22
C VAL A 1107 -6.08 -25.30 -6.33
N ILE A 1108 -5.27 -26.32 -6.04
CA ILE A 1108 -5.67 -27.48 -5.22
C ILE A 1108 -6.05 -27.06 -3.79
N GLY A 1109 -5.38 -26.06 -3.22
CA GLY A 1109 -5.73 -25.50 -1.92
C GLY A 1109 -7.11 -24.82 -1.87
N ASN A 1110 -7.64 -24.39 -3.02
CA ASN A 1110 -8.90 -23.66 -3.10
C ASN A 1110 -10.11 -24.57 -3.39
N ARG A 1111 -10.69 -25.13 -2.31
CA ARG A 1111 -11.89 -26.00 -2.35
C ARG A 1111 -13.12 -25.41 -3.06
N LYS A 1112 -13.17 -24.09 -3.32
CA LYS A 1112 -14.29 -23.46 -4.03
C LYS A 1112 -14.25 -23.73 -5.54
N LEU A 1113 -13.05 -23.87 -6.13
CA LEU A 1113 -12.87 -24.11 -7.57
C LEU A 1113 -13.44 -25.46 -8.00
N PHE A 1114 -13.29 -26.47 -7.13
CA PHE A 1114 -13.74 -27.83 -7.38
C PHE A 1114 -15.19 -28.10 -6.93
N LYS A 1115 -15.96 -27.08 -6.57
CA LYS A 1115 -17.32 -27.26 -6.04
C LYS A 1115 -18.27 -27.92 -7.04
N SER A 1116 -18.11 -27.63 -8.34
CA SER A 1116 -18.86 -28.24 -9.44
C SER A 1116 -18.43 -29.67 -9.75
N LEU A 1117 -17.25 -30.08 -9.29
CA LEU A 1117 -16.67 -31.41 -9.47
C LEU A 1117 -16.90 -32.32 -8.25
N ARG A 1118 -17.82 -31.94 -7.35
CA ARG A 1118 -18.18 -32.79 -6.21
C ARG A 1118 -18.91 -34.03 -6.70
N ASN A 1119 -18.39 -35.20 -6.33
CA ASN A 1119 -18.92 -36.54 -6.66
C ASN A 1119 -18.68 -36.99 -8.11
N VAL A 1120 -17.63 -36.48 -8.76
CA VAL A 1120 -17.16 -36.97 -10.07
C VAL A 1120 -15.66 -37.14 -10.01
N ASP A 1121 -15.15 -38.16 -10.69
CA ASP A 1121 -13.72 -38.44 -10.74
C ASP A 1121 -13.03 -37.43 -11.66
N TYR A 1122 -12.12 -36.65 -11.11
CA TYR A 1122 -11.33 -35.67 -11.85
C TYR A 1122 -9.86 -35.78 -11.47
N THR A 1123 -8.97 -35.47 -12.40
CA THR A 1123 -7.53 -35.48 -12.17
C THR A 1123 -6.93 -34.15 -12.61
N ASN A 1124 -5.86 -33.72 -11.96
CA ASN A 1124 -5.12 -32.54 -12.37
C ASN A 1124 -3.63 -32.81 -12.34
N PHE A 1125 -2.90 -32.19 -13.27
CA PHE A 1125 -1.46 -32.35 -13.41
C PHE A 1125 -0.86 -31.16 -14.17
N ILE A 1126 0.46 -31.05 -14.09
CA ILE A 1126 1.25 -30.11 -14.89
C ILE A 1126 1.87 -30.85 -16.08
N ILE A 1127 1.93 -30.19 -17.24
CA ILE A 1127 2.41 -30.77 -18.50
C ILE A 1127 3.02 -29.73 -19.43
N THR A 1128 4.02 -30.12 -20.24
CA THR A 1128 4.59 -29.28 -21.31
C THR A 1128 3.76 -29.38 -22.59
N GLU A 1129 3.94 -28.46 -23.55
CA GLU A 1129 3.23 -28.55 -24.84
C GLU A 1129 3.53 -29.87 -25.58
N VAL A 1130 4.80 -30.28 -25.62
CA VAL A 1130 5.24 -31.52 -26.30
C VAL A 1130 4.62 -32.76 -25.64
N ASN A 1131 4.60 -32.80 -24.31
CA ASN A 1131 3.98 -33.92 -23.58
C ASN A 1131 2.45 -33.91 -23.73
N LEU A 1132 1.81 -32.74 -23.80
CA LEU A 1132 0.37 -32.63 -24.03
C LEU A 1132 -0.02 -33.13 -25.42
N GLN A 1133 0.78 -32.84 -26.45
CA GLN A 1133 0.58 -33.40 -27.80
C GLN A 1133 0.73 -34.92 -27.79
N THR A 1134 1.73 -35.44 -27.08
CA THR A 1134 1.92 -36.89 -26.94
C THR A 1134 0.77 -37.55 -26.17
N LEU A 1135 0.32 -36.95 -25.07
CA LEU A 1135 -0.80 -37.43 -24.25
C LEU A 1135 -2.12 -37.41 -25.02
N THR A 1136 -2.41 -36.34 -25.76
CA THR A 1136 -3.62 -36.22 -26.60
C THR A 1136 -3.59 -37.16 -27.81
N GLY A 1137 -2.39 -37.46 -28.35
CA GLY A 1137 -2.21 -38.42 -29.42
C GLY A 1137 -2.39 -39.88 -28.98
N LYS A 1138 -1.82 -40.26 -27.82
CA LYS A 1138 -1.87 -41.63 -27.30
C LYS A 1138 -3.12 -41.94 -26.47
N LYS A 1139 -3.78 -40.91 -25.94
CA LYS A 1139 -4.98 -41.00 -25.08
C LYS A 1139 -4.81 -41.92 -23.85
N ASN A 1140 -3.59 -42.03 -23.32
CA ASN A 1140 -3.30 -42.81 -22.13
C ASN A 1140 -2.84 -41.90 -20.99
N ILE A 1141 -3.76 -41.54 -20.11
CA ILE A 1141 -3.51 -40.65 -18.98
C ILE A 1141 -2.71 -41.32 -17.85
N GLU A 1142 -2.86 -42.63 -17.64
CA GLU A 1142 -2.22 -43.34 -16.53
C GLU A 1142 -0.70 -43.31 -16.64
N VAL A 1143 -0.17 -43.54 -17.85
CA VAL A 1143 1.28 -43.48 -18.13
C VAL A 1143 1.83 -42.07 -17.88
N TYR A 1144 1.06 -41.04 -18.23
CA TYR A 1144 1.47 -39.66 -17.93
C TYR A 1144 1.41 -39.35 -16.43
N LEU A 1145 0.46 -39.91 -15.68
CA LEU A 1145 0.37 -39.68 -14.23
C LEU A 1145 1.54 -40.34 -13.47
N GLU A 1146 2.03 -41.48 -13.94
CA GLU A 1146 3.26 -42.08 -13.40
C GLU A 1146 4.48 -41.19 -13.66
N PHE A 1147 4.63 -40.70 -14.89
CA PHE A 1147 5.65 -39.72 -15.25
C PHE A 1147 5.53 -38.43 -14.41
N PHE A 1148 4.32 -37.88 -14.28
CA PHE A 1148 4.05 -36.68 -13.48
C PHE A 1148 4.42 -36.89 -12.02
N LYS A 1149 4.03 -38.03 -11.43
CA LYS A 1149 4.38 -38.38 -10.05
C LYS A 1149 5.89 -38.46 -9.86
N LYS A 1150 6.61 -39.08 -10.80
CA LYS A 1150 8.07 -39.25 -10.73
C LYS A 1150 8.83 -37.93 -10.80
N TYR A 1151 8.42 -37.00 -11.67
CA TYR A 1151 9.21 -35.79 -11.97
C TYR A 1151 8.69 -34.48 -11.35
N TYR A 1152 7.43 -34.44 -10.91
CA TYR A 1152 6.80 -33.22 -10.39
C TYR A 1152 6.32 -33.30 -8.94
N LEU A 1153 6.15 -34.50 -8.37
CA LEU A 1153 5.59 -34.69 -7.02
C LEU A 1153 6.56 -35.33 -6.01
N ASN A 1154 7.73 -35.80 -6.46
CA ASN A 1154 8.74 -36.42 -5.62
C ASN A 1154 9.91 -35.47 -5.35
#